data_AF-A0A960Z375-F1
#
_entry.id   AF-A0A960Z375-F1
#
_cell.length_a   1.000
_cell.length_b   1.000
_cell.length_c   1.000
_cell.angle_alpha   90.00
_cell.angle_beta   90.00
_cell.angle_gamma   90.00
#
_symmetry.space_group_name_H-M   'P 1'
#
loop_
_entity.id
_entity.type
_entity.pdbx_description
1 polymer ?
#
loop_
_entity_poly.entity_id
_entity_poly.type
_entity_poly.pdbx_seq_one_letter_code
_entity_poly.pdbx_strand_id
1 'polypeptide(L)'
;MTVDRERRLLIALLVAAAALRAWFWFELKGTDLAAVPLLDSQTYHEWAARLVAGDWGWHETYWMGPLYPHLLAVVYVIFGVGSQAPLLLQLALSLANVWWLHRFAREALAPDTGDDDAAAPHRAVALLAAALFAFYGAPVFYAGNLLMATLVTSLFLLAARQAVRAVRAPGDRTWFVLGVTVGLTGLARGNVLLLLPALPVLLREATPAPLPRRRVLRLGALALAGGLLVLAPVTLRNLVVADDFVLLTSNGGVNLLIGQQADYGGLFAPVMDEAQAEFDPSMEPTLERELGRDLKGSEVSRILTRRAWDEFRANLGRMPAHYARKIYRFWNGYELPQIVSYDYYRTRFTALRLLPVPYVVLSALGLAGLALLPRRARWVVIVFVGGYFLSLLPFFPTARYRQPIAPLLALSAAAWLWAVATQPAARRRWLPVGLLLVLALWPRWGALDEREVLWQVHLHEASRASKRGDLAATMAAGNRAEEVRPGLADTPYHLALYLEDLGERERAIRLLEEAARRAPANRLIPYRIGRNREEMGAAREAVAAYERAAALDREWSYPWFRGGLVLQREGRLDEARRAMERAYALAPGNQRIRSNLASLCAETGEPDRARELLTGLVRDYPLYVNGWFNLALLEYRQGRNDAARDALDRARGLRGLSADERDRVEELARLLATGSGDAGPP
;
A
#
# COMPACT_ATOMS: atom_id res chain seq x y z
N MET A 1 -26.28 36.55 2.62
CA MET A 1 -25.40 36.38 3.80
C MET A 1 -24.23 37.34 3.69
N THR A 2 -24.01 38.17 4.70
CA THR A 2 -22.91 39.16 4.73
C THR A 2 -21.55 38.47 4.93
N VAL A 3 -20.47 39.09 4.46
CA VAL A 3 -19.10 38.56 4.62
C VAL A 3 -18.73 38.38 6.10
N ASP A 4 -19.13 39.34 6.93
CA ASP A 4 -18.84 39.27 8.36
C ASP A 4 -19.59 38.11 9.05
N ARG A 5 -20.87 37.90 8.71
CA ARG A 5 -21.64 36.75 9.22
C ARG A 5 -21.04 35.43 8.74
N GLU A 6 -20.63 35.35 7.48
CA GLU A 6 -19.93 34.17 6.94
C GLU A 6 -18.64 33.87 7.71
N ARG A 7 -17.82 34.90 7.95
CA ARG A 7 -16.55 34.78 8.70
C ARG A 7 -16.80 34.28 10.12
N ARG A 8 -17.77 34.86 10.83
CA ARG A 8 -18.14 34.44 12.20
C ARG A 8 -18.60 32.98 12.24
N LEU A 9 -19.47 32.58 11.31
CA LEU A 9 -19.95 31.20 11.21
C LEU A 9 -18.85 30.21 10.83
N LEU A 10 -17.93 30.60 9.93
CA LEU A 10 -16.78 29.76 9.57
C LEU A 10 -15.85 29.55 10.78
N ILE A 11 -15.58 30.60 11.56
CA ILE A 11 -14.76 30.48 12.78
C ILE A 11 -15.45 29.54 13.78
N ALA A 12 -16.75 29.73 14.03
CA ALA A 12 -17.51 28.86 14.92
C ALA A 12 -17.49 27.40 14.45
N LEU A 13 -17.66 27.17 13.15
CA LEU A 13 -17.54 25.83 12.54
C LEU A 13 -16.15 25.22 12.74
N LEU A 14 -15.08 25.99 12.51
CA LEU A 14 -13.70 25.51 12.68
C LEU A 14 -13.39 25.20 14.15
N VAL A 15 -13.88 26.01 15.09
CA VAL A 15 -13.74 25.75 16.53
C VAL A 15 -14.46 24.46 16.92
N ALA A 16 -15.70 24.25 16.47
CA ALA A 16 -16.44 23.02 16.72
C ALA A 16 -15.75 21.79 16.10
N ALA A 17 -15.27 21.92 14.86
CA ALA A 17 -14.53 20.87 14.15
C ALA A 17 -13.18 20.54 14.82
N ALA A 18 -12.52 21.54 15.41
CA ALA A 18 -11.28 21.38 16.17
C ALA A 18 -11.54 20.69 17.51
N ALA A 19 -12.57 21.12 18.26
CA ALA A 19 -12.97 20.51 19.52
C ALA A 19 -13.32 19.02 19.35
N LEU A 20 -14.05 18.69 18.28
CA LEU A 20 -14.34 17.30 17.91
C LEU A 20 -13.07 16.47 17.67
N ARG A 21 -12.11 17.00 16.90
CA ARG A 21 -10.85 16.31 16.60
C ARG A 21 -9.97 16.14 17.84
N ALA A 22 -9.97 17.14 18.72
CA ALA A 22 -9.30 17.07 20.01
C ALA A 22 -9.93 15.99 20.90
N TRP A 23 -11.26 15.95 20.99
CA TRP A 23 -11.97 14.88 21.72
C TRP A 23 -11.63 13.50 21.16
N PHE A 24 -11.72 13.32 19.83
CA PHE A 24 -11.33 12.06 19.21
C PHE A 24 -9.88 11.66 19.53
N TRP A 25 -8.94 12.61 19.53
CA TRP A 25 -7.56 12.34 19.93
C TRP A 25 -7.44 11.88 21.39
N PHE A 26 -8.20 12.47 22.32
CA PHE A 26 -8.20 12.04 23.73
C PHE A 26 -8.70 10.60 23.89
N GLU A 27 -9.69 10.17 23.10
CA GLU A 27 -10.16 8.79 23.09
C GLU A 27 -9.15 7.83 22.44
N LEU A 28 -8.40 8.31 21.43
CA LEU A 28 -7.49 7.50 20.63
C LEU A 28 -6.10 7.30 21.28
N LYS A 29 -5.52 8.33 21.89
CA LYS A 29 -4.07 8.40 22.23
C LYS A 29 -3.55 7.31 23.18
N GLY A 30 -4.44 6.68 23.95
CA GLY A 30 -4.11 5.61 24.89
C GLY A 30 -4.44 4.21 24.37
N THR A 31 -4.82 4.07 23.11
CA THR A 31 -5.22 2.80 22.52
C THR A 31 -4.11 2.18 21.69
N ASP A 32 -4.15 0.86 21.57
CA ASP A 32 -3.24 0.10 20.69
C ASP A 32 -3.36 0.53 19.23
N LEU A 33 -4.53 1.03 18.81
CA LEU A 33 -4.72 1.59 17.46
C LEU A 33 -3.76 2.74 17.16
N ALA A 34 -3.45 3.57 18.17
CA ALA A 34 -2.53 4.69 18.03
C ALA A 34 -1.07 4.29 18.28
N ALA A 35 -0.83 3.39 19.24
CA ALA A 35 0.50 3.07 19.74
C ALA A 35 1.22 2.00 18.93
N VAL A 36 0.49 1.01 18.38
CA VAL A 36 1.08 -0.15 17.69
C VAL A 36 0.62 -0.17 16.23
N PRO A 37 1.37 0.45 15.31
CA PRO A 37 1.01 0.47 13.90
C PRO A 37 1.08 -0.94 13.31
N LEU A 38 0.18 -1.23 12.36
CA LEU A 38 0.14 -2.50 11.63
C LEU A 38 0.12 -2.26 10.12
N LEU A 39 0.56 -3.25 9.34
CA LEU A 39 0.51 -3.27 7.87
C LEU A 39 1.06 -1.94 7.30
N ASP A 40 0.32 -1.25 6.42
CA ASP A 40 0.75 0.01 5.82
C ASP A 40 1.22 1.06 6.84
N SER A 41 0.57 1.15 8.01
CA SER A 41 0.98 2.08 9.05
C SER A 41 2.33 1.71 9.66
N GLN A 42 2.61 0.42 9.79
CA GLN A 42 3.90 -0.08 10.26
C GLN A 42 4.98 0.20 9.20
N THR A 43 4.70 -0.14 7.93
CA THR A 43 5.63 0.14 6.81
C THR A 43 5.99 1.62 6.72
N TYR A 44 5.02 2.53 6.84
CA TYR A 44 5.30 3.97 6.82
C TYR A 44 6.11 4.43 8.04
N HIS A 45 5.83 3.89 9.22
CA HIS A 45 6.57 4.20 10.44
C HIS A 45 8.04 3.74 10.35
N GLU A 46 8.26 2.48 9.99
CA GLU A 46 9.59 1.87 9.87
C GLU A 46 10.42 2.54 8.77
N TRP A 47 9.81 2.81 7.61
CA TRP A 47 10.50 3.51 6.54
C TRP A 47 10.91 4.92 6.96
N ALA A 48 10.02 5.68 7.61
CA ALA A 48 10.37 7.00 8.12
C ALA A 48 11.48 6.95 9.19
N ALA A 49 11.46 5.94 10.07
CA ALA A 49 12.52 5.74 11.07
C ALA A 49 13.88 5.41 10.42
N ARG A 50 13.90 4.55 9.39
CA ARG A 50 15.11 4.24 8.60
C ARG A 50 15.70 5.49 7.94
N LEU A 51 14.84 6.34 7.35
CA LEU A 51 15.28 7.61 6.75
C LEU A 51 15.95 8.53 7.79
N VAL A 52 15.40 8.63 9.00
CA VAL A 52 16.00 9.40 10.10
C VAL A 52 17.34 8.82 10.55
N ALA A 53 17.47 7.48 10.53
CA ALA A 53 18.71 6.77 10.85
C ALA A 53 19.78 6.86 9.75
N GLY A 54 19.51 7.55 8.63
CA GLY A 54 20.44 7.69 7.50
C GLY A 54 20.40 6.52 6.52
N ASP A 55 19.46 5.60 6.67
CA ASP A 55 19.19 4.55 5.69
C ASP A 55 18.16 5.02 4.67
N TRP A 56 18.67 5.44 3.50
CA TRP A 56 17.88 5.92 2.39
C TRP A 56 17.38 4.80 1.44
N GLY A 57 17.59 3.53 1.81
CA GLY A 57 17.14 2.36 1.07
C GLY A 57 17.86 2.23 -0.28
N TRP A 58 19.14 1.89 -0.29
CA TRP A 58 20.02 2.08 -1.44
C TRP A 58 19.93 1.02 -2.57
N HIS A 59 18.98 0.08 -2.52
CA HIS A 59 18.99 -1.08 -3.45
C HIS A 59 17.65 -1.43 -4.12
N GLU A 60 16.52 -0.90 -3.67
CA GLU A 60 15.19 -1.29 -4.17
C GLU A 60 14.46 -0.14 -4.83
N THR A 61 13.59 -0.39 -5.81
CA THR A 61 12.64 0.63 -6.30
C THR A 61 11.68 1.05 -5.21
N TYR A 62 11.10 2.26 -5.29
CA TYR A 62 10.02 2.59 -4.37
C TYR A 62 8.82 1.66 -4.56
N TRP A 63 8.54 0.85 -3.55
CA TRP A 63 7.36 -0.01 -3.52
C TRP A 63 6.07 0.81 -3.40
N MET A 64 6.03 1.80 -2.48
CA MET A 64 4.88 2.68 -2.27
C MET A 64 5.22 4.15 -2.50
N GLY A 65 4.18 5.00 -2.62
CA GLY A 65 4.33 6.44 -2.86
C GLY A 65 5.22 7.11 -1.79
N PRO A 66 6.36 7.70 -2.16
CA PRO A 66 7.38 8.12 -1.19
C PRO A 66 7.00 9.36 -0.39
N LEU A 67 6.03 10.17 -0.84
CA LEU A 67 5.77 11.48 -0.23
C LEU A 67 5.40 11.40 1.26
N TYR A 68 4.58 10.43 1.65
CA TYR A 68 4.09 10.32 3.03
C TYR A 68 5.19 9.84 4.01
N PRO A 69 5.95 8.77 3.74
CA PRO A 69 7.12 8.40 4.54
C PRO A 69 8.14 9.52 4.73
N HIS A 70 8.43 10.29 3.66
CA HIS A 70 9.36 11.41 3.76
C HIS A 70 8.81 12.56 4.62
N LEU A 71 7.50 12.84 4.53
CA LEU A 71 6.85 13.78 5.44
C LEU A 71 6.95 13.30 6.89
N LEU A 72 6.71 12.01 7.14
CA LEU A 72 6.85 11.42 8.49
C LEU A 72 8.29 11.52 8.99
N ALA A 73 9.29 11.27 8.13
CA ALA A 73 10.69 11.39 8.49
C ALA A 73 11.03 12.83 8.95
N VAL A 74 10.55 13.86 8.22
CA VAL A 74 10.71 15.26 8.63
C VAL A 74 10.09 15.51 10.02
N VAL A 75 8.90 14.95 10.29
CA VAL A 75 8.27 15.06 11.60
C VAL A 75 9.10 14.36 12.69
N TYR A 76 9.65 13.18 12.39
CA TYR A 76 10.49 12.43 13.33
C TYR A 76 11.85 13.09 13.60
N VAL A 77 12.44 13.80 12.63
CA VAL A 77 13.64 14.62 12.89
C VAL A 77 13.36 15.70 13.93
N ILE A 78 12.17 16.31 13.91
CA ILE A 78 11.82 17.43 14.80
C ILE A 78 11.34 16.94 16.17
N PHE A 79 10.50 15.90 16.21
CA PHE A 79 9.77 15.48 17.41
C PHE A 79 10.20 14.11 17.97
N GLY A 80 11.11 13.42 17.29
CA GLY A 80 11.54 12.06 17.63
C GLY A 80 10.69 10.97 16.98
N VAL A 81 11.34 9.84 16.69
CA VAL A 81 10.70 8.61 16.19
C VAL A 81 9.73 8.07 17.25
N GLY A 82 8.53 7.67 16.83
CA GLY A 82 7.50 7.14 17.74
C GLY A 82 6.69 8.21 18.48
N SER A 83 6.97 9.50 18.27
CA SER A 83 6.16 10.59 18.85
C SER A 83 4.72 10.61 18.31
N GLN A 84 3.80 11.22 19.06
CA GLN A 84 2.41 11.43 18.61
C GLN A 84 2.26 12.58 17.60
N ALA A 85 3.34 13.29 17.27
CA ALA A 85 3.34 14.45 16.39
C ALA A 85 2.74 14.17 15.00
N PRO A 86 2.97 13.01 14.33
CA PRO A 86 2.33 12.72 13.06
C PRO A 86 0.79 12.62 13.15
N LEU A 87 0.25 12.06 14.23
CA LEU A 87 -1.20 11.97 14.43
C LEU A 87 -1.80 13.37 14.63
N LEU A 88 -1.16 14.20 15.45
CA LEU A 88 -1.58 15.59 15.65
C LEU A 88 -1.50 16.41 14.36
N LEU A 89 -0.43 16.26 13.58
CA LEU A 89 -0.29 16.91 12.27
C LEU A 89 -1.42 16.51 11.32
N GLN A 90 -1.77 15.22 11.27
CA GLN A 90 -2.86 14.74 10.42
C GLN A 90 -4.22 15.24 10.89
N LEU A 91 -4.48 15.31 12.20
CA LEU A 91 -5.71 15.91 12.72
C LEU A 91 -5.80 17.40 12.39
N ALA A 92 -4.69 18.14 12.51
CA ALA A 92 -4.59 19.54 12.11
C ALA A 92 -4.81 19.71 10.59
N LEU A 93 -4.24 18.81 9.77
CA LEU A 93 -4.43 18.81 8.33
C LEU A 93 -5.88 18.46 7.94
N SER A 94 -6.51 17.53 8.65
CA SER A 94 -7.94 17.21 8.51
C SER A 94 -8.84 18.41 8.84
N LEU A 95 -8.47 19.23 9.83
CA LEU A 95 -9.14 20.50 10.12
C LEU A 95 -8.88 21.54 9.01
N ALA A 96 -7.65 21.64 8.53
CA ALA A 96 -7.28 22.54 7.42
C ALA A 96 -8.09 22.22 6.15
N ASN A 97 -8.40 20.95 5.89
CA ASN A 97 -9.27 20.53 4.78
C ASN A 97 -10.68 21.12 4.85
N VAL A 98 -11.25 21.33 6.05
CA VAL A 98 -12.55 22.03 6.22
C VAL A 98 -12.44 23.46 5.71
N TRP A 99 -11.37 24.16 6.10
CA TRP A 99 -11.11 25.52 5.66
C TRP A 99 -10.81 25.61 4.15
N TRP A 100 -9.96 24.73 3.63
CA TRP A 100 -9.65 24.69 2.19
C TRP A 100 -10.89 24.37 1.36
N LEU A 101 -11.79 23.49 1.85
CA LEU A 101 -13.04 23.18 1.16
C LEU A 101 -13.93 24.42 1.08
N HIS A 102 -14.08 25.17 2.18
CA HIS A 102 -14.80 26.43 2.16
C HIS A 102 -14.22 27.39 1.10
N ARG A 103 -12.89 27.52 1.03
CA ARG A 103 -12.23 28.42 0.07
C ARG A 103 -12.35 27.93 -1.37
N PHE A 104 -12.25 26.62 -1.59
CA PHE A 104 -12.51 26.00 -2.88
C PHE A 104 -13.95 26.26 -3.32
N ALA A 105 -14.94 26.04 -2.45
CA ALA A 105 -16.35 26.28 -2.73
C ALA A 105 -16.62 27.74 -3.11
N ARG A 106 -16.04 28.70 -2.38
CA ARG A 106 -16.10 30.13 -2.70
C ARG A 106 -15.59 30.45 -4.10
N GLU A 107 -14.44 29.89 -4.48
CA GLU A 107 -13.84 30.12 -5.81
C GLU A 107 -14.59 29.38 -6.94
N ALA A 108 -15.06 28.17 -6.66
CA ALA A 108 -15.79 27.35 -7.62
C ALA A 108 -17.17 27.94 -7.95
N LEU A 109 -17.83 28.52 -6.94
CA LEU A 109 -19.19 29.07 -7.07
C LEU A 109 -19.23 30.55 -7.43
N ALA A 110 -18.11 31.28 -7.34
CA ALA A 110 -18.11 32.72 -7.58
C ALA A 110 -18.67 33.06 -8.98
N PRO A 111 -19.55 34.07 -9.11
CA PRO A 111 -20.07 34.50 -10.39
C PRO A 111 -18.94 35.07 -11.26
N ASP A 112 -19.07 34.96 -12.59
CA ASP A 112 -18.07 35.52 -13.51
C ASP A 112 -18.13 37.07 -13.58
N THR A 113 -19.24 37.68 -13.14
CA THR A 113 -19.50 39.13 -13.20
C THR A 113 -18.98 39.92 -12.00
N GLY A 114 -18.46 39.26 -10.96
CA GLY A 114 -17.91 39.93 -9.76
C GLY A 114 -18.93 40.60 -8.84
N ASP A 115 -20.23 40.44 -9.10
CA ASP A 115 -21.32 41.05 -8.34
C ASP A 115 -21.49 40.41 -6.94
N ASP A 116 -21.47 41.25 -5.91
CA ASP A 116 -21.46 40.85 -4.50
C ASP A 116 -22.84 40.40 -3.99
N ASP A 117 -23.93 40.90 -4.57
CA ASP A 117 -25.30 40.47 -4.22
C ASP A 117 -25.61 39.07 -4.77
N ALA A 118 -25.09 38.77 -5.97
CA ALA A 118 -25.10 37.41 -6.53
C ALA A 118 -24.24 36.42 -5.70
N ALA A 119 -23.29 36.92 -4.88
CA ALA A 119 -22.41 36.07 -4.08
C ALA A 119 -23.05 35.50 -2.81
N ALA A 120 -24.11 36.12 -2.28
CA ALA A 120 -24.72 35.76 -1.00
C ALA A 120 -25.16 34.28 -0.88
N PRO A 121 -25.83 33.66 -1.88
CA PRO A 121 -26.16 32.24 -1.88
C PRO A 121 -24.91 31.34 -1.93
N HIS A 122 -23.90 31.73 -2.72
CA HIS A 122 -22.66 30.98 -2.87
C HIS A 122 -21.86 30.88 -1.56
N ARG A 123 -21.90 31.93 -0.74
CA ARG A 123 -21.30 31.94 0.60
C ARG A 123 -21.96 30.90 1.51
N ALA A 124 -23.28 30.78 1.47
CA ALA A 124 -24.02 29.83 2.31
C ALA A 124 -23.75 28.39 1.87
N VAL A 125 -23.70 28.13 0.57
CA VAL A 125 -23.30 26.82 0.03
C VAL A 125 -21.86 26.46 0.45
N ALA A 126 -20.93 27.42 0.46
CA ALA A 126 -19.55 27.18 0.89
C ALA A 126 -19.45 26.81 2.38
N LEU A 127 -20.19 27.48 3.27
CA LEU A 127 -20.29 27.09 4.68
C LEU A 127 -20.92 25.72 4.85
N LEU A 128 -22.01 25.43 4.12
CA LEU A 128 -22.69 24.14 4.19
C LEU A 128 -21.79 23.00 3.70
N ALA A 129 -21.03 23.20 2.61
CA ALA A 129 -20.06 22.21 2.13
C ALA A 129 -18.98 21.92 3.18
N ALA A 130 -18.44 22.96 3.81
CA ALA A 130 -17.48 22.83 4.90
C ALA A 130 -18.08 22.09 6.11
N ALA A 131 -19.33 22.39 6.48
CA ALA A 131 -20.01 21.73 7.59
C ALA A 131 -20.28 20.25 7.31
N LEU A 132 -20.77 19.91 6.11
CA LEU A 132 -20.98 18.52 5.69
C LEU A 132 -19.70 17.69 5.81
N PHE A 133 -18.57 18.24 5.36
CA PHE A 133 -17.27 17.55 5.44
C PHE A 133 -16.69 17.54 6.86
N ALA A 134 -16.85 18.63 7.63
CA ALA A 134 -16.35 18.73 9.01
C ALA A 134 -16.93 17.66 9.94
N PHE A 135 -18.18 17.25 9.68
CA PHE A 135 -18.95 16.30 10.46
C PHE A 135 -19.18 14.96 9.76
N TYR A 136 -18.44 14.69 8.68
CA TYR A 136 -18.27 13.36 8.12
C TYR A 136 -17.17 12.63 8.88
N GLY A 137 -17.46 11.46 9.46
CA GLY A 137 -16.57 10.84 10.44
C GLY A 137 -15.35 10.10 9.90
N ALA A 138 -15.38 9.60 8.66
CA ALA A 138 -14.23 8.87 8.12
C ALA A 138 -12.95 9.74 7.97
N PRO A 139 -13.00 11.02 7.51
CA PRO A 139 -11.84 11.92 7.53
C PRO A 139 -11.28 12.22 8.92
N VAL A 140 -12.12 12.15 9.96
CA VAL A 140 -11.67 12.31 11.36
C VAL A 140 -10.96 11.04 11.81
N PHE A 141 -11.57 9.88 11.57
CA PHE A 141 -11.00 8.58 11.91
C PHE A 141 -9.66 8.31 11.22
N TYR A 142 -9.58 8.46 9.89
CA TYR A 142 -8.35 8.19 9.15
C TYR A 142 -7.23 9.19 9.45
N ALA A 143 -7.54 10.39 9.96
CA ALA A 143 -6.53 11.31 10.47
C ALA A 143 -5.88 10.83 11.78
N GLY A 144 -6.54 9.94 12.52
CA GLY A 144 -5.99 9.26 13.69
C GLY A 144 -5.18 7.99 13.39
N ASN A 145 -4.86 7.73 12.11
CA ASN A 145 -4.05 6.58 11.72
C ASN A 145 -2.80 7.07 10.98
N LEU A 146 -1.69 6.33 11.04
CA LEU A 146 -0.50 6.63 10.23
C LEU A 146 -0.73 6.16 8.80
N LEU A 147 -1.61 6.87 8.07
CA LEU A 147 -1.98 6.58 6.69
C LEU A 147 -2.02 7.87 5.86
N MET A 148 -1.58 7.78 4.61
CA MET A 148 -1.57 8.93 3.69
C MET A 148 -2.94 9.50 3.31
N ALA A 149 -4.07 8.90 3.73
CA ALA A 149 -5.42 9.28 3.30
C ALA A 149 -5.71 10.78 3.51
N THR A 150 -5.30 11.34 4.65
CA THR A 150 -5.50 12.76 4.98
C THR A 150 -4.64 13.67 4.11
N LEU A 151 -3.37 13.30 3.89
CA LEU A 151 -2.46 14.05 3.01
C LEU A 151 -2.98 14.06 1.57
N VAL A 152 -3.35 12.90 1.02
CA VAL A 152 -3.89 12.78 -0.34
C VAL A 152 -5.17 13.60 -0.48
N THR A 153 -6.07 13.56 0.50
CA THR A 153 -7.30 14.37 0.48
C THR A 153 -7.00 15.87 0.38
N SER A 154 -5.97 16.32 1.11
CA SER A 154 -5.53 17.71 1.10
C SER A 154 -4.97 18.12 -0.26
N LEU A 155 -4.03 17.32 -0.79
CA LEU A 155 -3.39 17.59 -2.08
C LEU A 155 -4.40 17.52 -3.23
N PHE A 156 -5.32 16.56 -3.19
CA PHE A 156 -6.38 16.42 -4.19
C PHE A 156 -7.34 17.61 -4.20
N LEU A 157 -7.73 18.12 -3.02
CA LEU A 157 -8.55 19.32 -2.89
C LEU A 157 -7.82 20.57 -3.39
N LEU A 158 -6.53 20.71 -3.09
CA LEU A 158 -5.70 21.82 -3.60
C LEU A 158 -5.54 21.74 -5.12
N ALA A 159 -5.34 20.55 -5.68
CA ALA A 159 -5.29 20.34 -7.13
C ALA A 159 -6.64 20.67 -7.80
N ALA A 160 -7.77 20.28 -7.21
CA ALA A 160 -9.10 20.63 -7.72
C ALA A 160 -9.35 22.15 -7.68
N ARG A 161 -8.92 22.82 -6.60
CA ARG A 161 -8.97 24.29 -6.51
C ARG A 161 -8.09 24.96 -7.56
N GLN A 162 -6.88 24.46 -7.76
CA GLN A 162 -6.00 24.97 -8.80
C GLN A 162 -6.58 24.73 -10.20
N ALA A 163 -7.29 23.62 -10.43
CA ALA A 163 -7.99 23.35 -11.67
C ALA A 163 -9.10 24.39 -11.94
N VAL A 164 -9.90 24.75 -10.92
CA VAL A 164 -10.87 25.85 -11.05
C VAL A 164 -10.19 27.15 -11.48
N ARG A 165 -9.06 27.51 -10.85
CA ARG A 165 -8.30 28.72 -11.22
C ARG A 165 -7.78 28.67 -12.66
N ALA A 166 -7.22 27.54 -13.06
CA ALA A 166 -6.69 27.32 -14.40
C ALA A 166 -7.77 27.36 -15.50
N VAL A 167 -8.99 26.89 -15.19
CA VAL A 167 -10.15 26.93 -16.09
C VAL A 167 -10.79 28.33 -16.14
N ARG A 168 -10.80 29.09 -15.03
CA ARG A 168 -11.36 30.45 -15.02
C ARG A 168 -10.45 31.48 -15.68
N ALA A 169 -9.15 31.37 -15.44
CA ALA A 169 -8.13 32.28 -15.95
C ALA A 169 -6.97 31.47 -16.56
N PRO A 170 -7.13 30.95 -17.80
CA PRO A 170 -6.13 30.09 -18.42
C PRO A 170 -4.84 30.86 -18.77
N GLY A 171 -3.81 30.64 -17.95
CA GLY A 171 -2.45 31.12 -18.19
C GLY A 171 -1.40 30.03 -17.97
N ASP A 172 -0.20 30.29 -18.49
CA ASP A 172 0.93 29.34 -18.40
C ASP A 172 1.21 28.92 -16.96
N ARG A 173 1.30 29.91 -16.05
CA ARG A 173 1.52 29.67 -14.61
C ARG A 173 0.43 28.81 -13.99
N THR A 174 -0.85 29.06 -14.30
CA THR A 174 -1.95 28.33 -13.65
C THR A 174 -2.00 26.87 -14.08
N TRP A 175 -1.67 26.58 -15.34
CA TRP A 175 -1.64 25.22 -15.89
C TRP A 175 -0.37 24.46 -15.47
N PHE A 176 0.78 25.13 -15.43
CA PHE A 176 2.00 24.55 -14.86
C PHE A 176 1.82 24.18 -13.38
N VAL A 177 1.27 25.08 -12.56
CA VAL A 177 0.99 24.82 -11.14
C VAL A 177 -0.07 23.72 -10.97
N LEU A 178 -1.06 23.62 -11.86
CA LEU A 178 -1.99 22.48 -11.87
C LEU A 178 -1.21 21.16 -12.06
N GLY A 179 -0.32 21.11 -13.04
CA GLY A 179 0.61 20.00 -13.25
C GLY A 179 1.40 19.62 -12.00
N VAL A 180 2.02 20.61 -11.36
CA VAL A 180 2.78 20.43 -10.10
C VAL A 180 1.90 19.85 -9.00
N THR A 181 0.68 20.37 -8.79
CA THR A 181 -0.23 19.86 -7.75
C THR A 181 -0.71 18.43 -8.03
N VAL A 182 -0.97 18.08 -9.29
CA VAL A 182 -1.32 16.70 -9.69
C VAL A 182 -0.13 15.77 -9.52
N GLY A 183 1.08 16.19 -9.93
CA GLY A 183 2.32 15.44 -9.74
C GLY A 183 2.63 15.19 -8.26
N LEU A 184 2.50 16.22 -7.41
CA LEU A 184 2.70 16.10 -5.96
C LEU A 184 1.67 15.16 -5.33
N THR A 185 0.40 15.23 -5.77
CA THR A 185 -0.61 14.25 -5.34
C THR A 185 -0.25 12.85 -5.81
N GLY A 186 0.30 12.72 -7.03
CA GLY A 186 0.81 11.48 -7.62
C GLY A 186 1.92 10.84 -6.79
N LEU A 187 2.84 11.64 -6.22
CA LEU A 187 3.91 11.13 -5.34
C LEU A 187 3.37 10.43 -4.08
N ALA A 188 2.19 10.80 -3.60
CA ALA A 188 1.49 10.05 -2.58
C ALA A 188 0.65 8.91 -3.19
N ARG A 189 -0.09 9.19 -4.27
CA ARG A 189 -1.08 8.27 -4.82
C ARG A 189 -1.07 8.29 -6.36
N GLY A 190 -0.37 7.31 -6.94
CA GLY A 190 -0.05 7.27 -8.37
C GLY A 190 -1.24 7.27 -9.34
N ASN A 191 -2.39 6.70 -8.97
CA ASN A 191 -3.58 6.69 -9.84
C ASN A 191 -4.13 8.10 -10.14
N VAL A 192 -3.78 9.11 -9.33
CA VAL A 192 -4.13 10.52 -9.60
C VAL A 192 -3.44 11.07 -10.85
N LEU A 193 -2.30 10.48 -11.27
CA LEU A 193 -1.63 10.87 -12.52
C LEU A 193 -2.50 10.61 -13.76
N LEU A 194 -3.52 9.74 -13.67
CA LEU A 194 -4.51 9.53 -14.73
C LEU A 194 -5.46 10.73 -14.91
N LEU A 195 -5.37 11.77 -14.07
CA LEU A 195 -6.01 13.06 -14.34
C LEU A 195 -5.26 13.88 -15.41
N LEU A 196 -3.95 13.66 -15.61
CA LEU A 196 -3.17 14.36 -16.64
C LEU A 196 -3.72 14.12 -18.07
N PRO A 197 -4.03 12.88 -18.51
CA PRO A 197 -4.68 12.66 -19.79
C PRO A 197 -6.14 13.15 -19.85
N ALA A 198 -6.78 13.46 -18.71
CA ALA A 198 -8.12 14.06 -18.66
C ALA A 198 -8.12 15.60 -18.75
N LEU A 199 -6.94 16.24 -18.72
CA LEU A 199 -6.76 17.69 -18.87
C LEU A 199 -7.35 18.30 -20.16
N PRO A 200 -7.41 17.61 -21.32
CA PRO A 200 -8.07 18.14 -22.52
C PRO A 200 -9.55 18.51 -22.30
N VAL A 201 -10.26 17.77 -21.44
CA VAL A 201 -11.66 18.08 -21.08
C VAL A 201 -11.74 19.41 -20.32
N LEU A 202 -10.80 19.64 -19.39
CA LEU A 202 -10.72 20.91 -18.66
C LEU A 202 -10.28 22.08 -19.56
N LEU A 203 -9.40 21.82 -20.53
CA LEU A 203 -8.98 22.82 -21.52
C LEU A 203 -10.15 23.30 -22.40
N ARG A 204 -11.09 22.40 -22.74
CA ARG A 204 -12.32 22.76 -23.47
C ARG A 204 -13.17 23.75 -22.70
N GLU A 205 -13.26 23.60 -21.38
CA GLU A 205 -14.13 24.40 -20.51
C GLU A 205 -13.46 25.70 -20.03
N ALA A 206 -12.17 25.91 -20.35
CA ALA A 206 -11.41 27.06 -19.91
C ALA A 206 -11.90 28.39 -20.51
N THR A 207 -12.64 28.37 -21.62
CA THR A 207 -13.07 29.60 -22.32
C THR A 207 -14.46 29.49 -22.94
N PRO A 208 -15.21 30.61 -23.07
CA PRO A 208 -16.46 30.67 -23.82
C PRO A 208 -16.28 30.52 -25.34
N ALA A 209 -15.09 30.85 -25.86
CA ALA A 209 -14.68 30.71 -27.26
C ALA A 209 -13.50 29.73 -27.39
N PRO A 210 -13.41 28.91 -28.45
CA PRO A 210 -12.35 27.91 -28.57
C PRO A 210 -10.96 28.57 -28.61
N LEU A 211 -10.06 28.12 -27.72
CA LEU A 211 -8.65 28.52 -27.75
C LEU A 211 -7.99 28.01 -29.05
N PRO A 212 -7.02 28.75 -29.62
CA PRO A 212 -6.22 28.24 -30.74
C PRO A 212 -5.54 26.91 -30.36
N ARG A 213 -5.51 25.94 -31.28
CA ARG A 213 -4.91 24.60 -31.03
C ARG A 213 -3.50 24.68 -30.45
N ARG A 214 -2.68 25.62 -30.92
CA ARG A 214 -1.31 25.86 -30.38
C ARG A 214 -1.32 26.23 -28.89
N ARG A 215 -2.28 27.05 -28.45
CA ARG A 215 -2.40 27.46 -27.04
C ARG A 215 -2.89 26.32 -26.16
N VAL A 216 -3.83 25.50 -26.65
CA VAL A 216 -4.30 24.28 -25.96
C VAL A 216 -3.13 23.31 -25.76
N LEU A 217 -2.36 23.04 -26.81
CA LEU A 217 -1.18 22.16 -26.73
C LEU A 217 -0.12 22.70 -25.77
N ARG A 218 0.15 24.02 -25.79
CA ARG A 218 1.08 24.65 -24.84
C ARG A 218 0.64 24.48 -23.40
N LEU A 219 -0.62 24.76 -23.07
CA LEU A 219 -1.13 24.62 -21.70
C LEU A 219 -1.11 23.16 -21.22
N GLY A 220 -1.47 22.22 -22.10
CA GLY A 220 -1.35 20.79 -21.82
C GLY A 220 0.10 20.35 -21.58
N ALA A 221 1.03 20.81 -22.43
CA ALA A 221 2.46 20.54 -22.27
C ALA A 221 3.04 21.13 -20.97
N LEU A 222 2.62 22.34 -20.58
CA LEU A 222 3.04 22.95 -19.32
C LEU A 222 2.52 22.19 -18.10
N ALA A 223 1.28 21.70 -18.13
CA ALA A 223 0.76 20.86 -17.06
C ALA A 223 1.50 19.51 -16.98
N LEU A 224 1.79 18.89 -18.12
CA LEU A 224 2.59 17.67 -18.15
C LEU A 224 4.02 17.92 -17.63
N ALA A 225 4.66 19.01 -18.06
CA ALA A 225 6.00 19.40 -17.60
C ALA A 225 6.02 19.66 -16.09
N GLY A 226 5.02 20.36 -15.55
CA GLY A 226 4.89 20.59 -14.11
C GLY A 226 4.72 19.29 -13.32
N GLY A 227 3.94 18.34 -13.84
CA GLY A 227 3.80 17.01 -13.23
C GLY A 227 5.10 16.20 -13.27
N LEU A 228 5.73 16.11 -14.44
CA LEU A 228 6.99 15.39 -14.64
C LEU A 228 8.13 15.97 -13.82
N LEU A 229 8.20 17.30 -13.66
CA LEU A 229 9.20 17.96 -12.82
C LEU A 229 9.16 17.45 -11.37
N VAL A 230 7.95 17.24 -10.84
CA VAL A 230 7.76 16.74 -9.46
C VAL A 230 8.07 15.24 -9.37
N LEU A 231 7.81 14.48 -10.43
CA LEU A 231 8.10 13.03 -10.46
C LEU A 231 9.58 12.73 -10.72
N ALA A 232 10.29 13.62 -11.43
CA ALA A 232 11.65 13.38 -11.89
C ALA A 232 12.65 12.96 -10.79
N PRO A 233 12.68 13.55 -9.58
CA PRO A 233 13.59 13.11 -8.54
C PRO A 233 13.36 11.65 -8.12
N VAL A 234 12.09 11.22 -8.08
CA VAL A 234 11.73 9.84 -7.75
C VAL A 234 12.10 8.88 -8.88
N THR A 235 11.79 9.24 -10.13
CA THR A 235 12.17 8.44 -11.30
C THR A 235 13.69 8.31 -11.43
N LEU A 236 14.42 9.41 -11.24
CA LEU A 236 15.88 9.44 -11.29
C LEU A 236 16.46 8.58 -10.17
N ARG A 237 15.91 8.68 -8.96
CA ARG A 237 16.32 7.82 -7.84
C ARG A 237 16.07 6.34 -8.17
N ASN A 238 14.91 5.96 -8.69
CA ASN A 238 14.67 4.56 -9.09
C ASN A 238 15.67 4.08 -10.15
N LEU A 239 15.99 4.92 -11.14
CA LEU A 239 16.95 4.59 -12.18
C LEU A 239 18.39 4.48 -11.65
N VAL A 240 18.83 5.40 -10.79
CA VAL A 240 20.21 5.47 -10.31
C VAL A 240 20.47 4.50 -9.16
N VAL A 241 19.50 4.33 -8.26
CA VAL A 241 19.64 3.55 -7.02
C VAL A 241 19.24 2.09 -7.22
N ALA A 242 18.15 1.83 -7.96
CA ALA A 242 17.63 0.47 -8.15
C ALA A 242 17.96 -0.12 -9.53
N ASP A 243 18.71 0.61 -10.38
CA ASP A 243 18.96 0.24 -11.78
C ASP A 243 17.67 -0.13 -12.54
N ASP A 244 16.56 0.54 -12.23
CA ASP A 244 15.24 0.17 -12.75
C ASP A 244 14.41 1.40 -13.12
N PHE A 245 13.98 1.45 -14.39
CA PHE A 245 13.17 2.56 -14.88
C PHE A 245 11.71 2.41 -14.43
N VAL A 246 11.41 2.97 -13.26
CA VAL A 246 10.08 3.03 -12.68
C VAL A 246 9.71 4.50 -12.45
N LEU A 247 8.66 4.98 -13.13
CA LEU A 247 8.23 6.39 -13.05
C LEU A 247 7.94 6.83 -11.62
N LEU A 248 7.25 5.96 -10.86
CA LEU A 248 6.82 6.27 -9.49
C LEU A 248 7.03 5.07 -8.56
N THR A 249 6.24 4.00 -8.72
CA THR A 249 6.28 2.81 -7.87
C THR A 249 6.10 1.50 -8.63
N SER A 250 6.56 0.40 -8.04
CA SER A 250 6.46 -0.97 -8.57
C SER A 250 5.23 -1.76 -8.08
N ASN A 251 4.40 -1.22 -7.18
CA ASN A 251 3.23 -1.91 -6.64
C ASN A 251 1.97 -1.94 -7.54
N GLY A 252 2.05 -1.46 -8.78
CA GLY A 252 0.88 -1.39 -9.67
C GLY A 252 0.34 -2.78 -10.02
N GLY A 253 1.24 -3.71 -10.36
CA GLY A 253 0.87 -5.07 -10.78
C GLY A 253 0.15 -5.87 -9.70
N VAL A 254 0.65 -5.83 -8.46
CA VAL A 254 0.01 -6.55 -7.34
C VAL A 254 -1.39 -6.03 -7.08
N ASN A 255 -1.57 -4.71 -7.01
CA ASN A 255 -2.86 -4.11 -6.73
C ASN A 255 -3.86 -4.41 -7.85
N LEU A 256 -3.38 -4.44 -9.10
CA LEU A 256 -4.21 -4.78 -10.23
C LEU A 256 -4.70 -6.22 -10.10
N LEU A 257 -3.81 -7.17 -9.82
CA LEU A 257 -4.18 -8.58 -9.61
C LEU A 257 -5.25 -8.74 -8.52
N ILE A 258 -5.06 -8.12 -7.36
CA ILE A 258 -6.06 -8.08 -6.27
C ILE A 258 -7.42 -7.63 -6.79
N GLY A 259 -7.43 -6.55 -7.59
CA GLY A 259 -8.65 -5.95 -8.10
C GLY A 259 -9.36 -6.75 -9.21
N GLN A 260 -8.69 -7.70 -9.85
CA GLN A 260 -9.23 -8.49 -10.96
C GLN A 260 -9.76 -9.87 -10.55
N GLN A 261 -9.47 -10.38 -9.36
CA GLN A 261 -9.97 -11.68 -8.93
C GLN A 261 -11.49 -11.68 -8.76
N ALA A 262 -12.20 -12.39 -9.65
CA ALA A 262 -13.66 -12.32 -9.78
C ALA A 262 -14.39 -12.89 -8.55
N ASP A 263 -13.78 -13.86 -7.86
CA ASP A 263 -14.35 -14.56 -6.71
C ASP A 263 -14.59 -13.64 -5.52
N TYR A 264 -13.74 -12.63 -5.35
CA TYR A 264 -13.84 -11.65 -4.26
C TYR A 264 -14.85 -10.54 -4.57
N GLY A 265 -15.39 -10.51 -5.79
CA GLY A 265 -16.46 -9.61 -6.21
C GLY A 265 -16.14 -8.13 -6.01
N GLY A 266 -14.88 -7.73 -5.91
CA GLY A 266 -14.42 -6.36 -5.68
C GLY A 266 -14.00 -6.04 -4.25
N LEU A 267 -13.91 -7.04 -3.36
CA LEU A 267 -13.25 -6.92 -2.07
C LEU A 267 -11.73 -6.96 -2.24
N PHE A 268 -10.99 -6.63 -1.17
CA PHE A 268 -9.55 -6.86 -1.15
C PHE A 268 -9.32 -8.38 -1.16
N ALA A 269 -8.74 -8.87 -2.26
CA ALA A 269 -8.39 -10.26 -2.45
C ALA A 269 -6.93 -10.53 -2.00
N PRO A 270 -6.65 -11.69 -1.39
CA PRO A 270 -5.28 -12.16 -1.25
C PRO A 270 -4.67 -12.40 -2.63
N VAL A 271 -3.42 -12.00 -2.82
CA VAL A 271 -2.73 -12.02 -4.13
C VAL A 271 -2.35 -13.46 -4.54
N MET A 272 -2.05 -14.29 -3.55
CA MET A 272 -1.64 -15.70 -3.68
C MET A 272 -2.20 -16.46 -2.48
N ASP A 273 -2.31 -17.78 -2.62
CA ASP A 273 -2.39 -18.71 -1.47
C ASP A 273 -1.30 -18.29 -0.48
N GLU A 274 -1.64 -17.98 0.77
CA GLU A 274 -0.87 -17.10 1.68
C GLU A 274 0.44 -17.70 2.19
N ALA A 275 1.40 -17.85 1.28
CA ALA A 275 2.30 -18.96 1.27
C ALA A 275 3.75 -18.70 1.61
N GLN A 276 4.12 -17.75 2.48
CA GLN A 276 5.50 -17.72 2.97
C GLN A 276 5.68 -17.00 4.31
N ALA A 277 6.68 -17.51 5.04
CA ALA A 277 7.28 -17.02 6.28
C ALA A 277 7.69 -15.52 6.29
N GLU A 278 7.83 -14.94 5.11
CA GLU A 278 8.16 -13.53 4.85
C GLU A 278 7.09 -13.03 3.88
N PHE A 279 5.95 -12.56 4.40
CA PHE A 279 5.03 -11.77 3.60
C PHE A 279 5.74 -10.44 3.34
N ASP A 280 6.43 -10.36 2.22
CA ASP A 280 6.83 -9.10 1.67
C ASP A 280 5.66 -8.56 0.84
N PRO A 281 5.08 -7.40 1.21
CA PRO A 281 4.05 -6.75 0.42
C PRO A 281 4.44 -6.59 -1.06
N SER A 282 5.75 -6.49 -1.36
CA SER A 282 6.29 -6.35 -2.72
C SER A 282 5.97 -7.54 -3.63
N MET A 283 5.74 -8.73 -3.04
CA MET A 283 5.71 -10.03 -3.73
C MET A 283 7.02 -10.40 -4.43
N GLU A 284 8.07 -9.60 -4.29
CA GLU A 284 9.37 -9.80 -4.95
C GLU A 284 10.01 -11.10 -4.43
N PRO A 285 10.26 -11.30 -3.13
CA PRO A 285 10.78 -12.57 -2.63
C PRO A 285 9.90 -13.77 -3.02
N THR A 286 8.58 -13.59 -3.08
CA THR A 286 7.64 -14.66 -3.48
C THR A 286 7.82 -15.06 -4.94
N LEU A 287 7.88 -14.09 -5.84
CA LEU A 287 8.07 -14.35 -7.27
C LEU A 287 9.51 -14.76 -7.59
N GLU A 288 10.50 -14.25 -6.87
CA GLU A 288 11.89 -14.70 -6.98
C GLU A 288 12.04 -16.14 -6.51
N ARG A 289 11.27 -16.54 -5.47
CA ARG A 289 11.15 -17.94 -5.04
C ARG A 289 10.47 -18.80 -6.10
N GLU A 290 9.37 -18.33 -6.69
CA GLU A 290 8.61 -19.07 -7.70
C GLU A 290 9.39 -19.25 -9.01
N LEU A 291 9.92 -18.15 -9.54
CA LEU A 291 10.65 -18.14 -10.80
C LEU A 291 12.09 -18.60 -10.64
N GLY A 292 12.55 -18.69 -9.39
CA GLY A 292 13.93 -18.94 -9.06
C GLY A 292 14.80 -17.92 -9.75
N ARG A 293 14.73 -16.63 -9.44
CA ARG A 293 15.74 -15.63 -9.82
C ARG A 293 15.40 -14.31 -9.15
N ASP A 294 16.40 -13.52 -8.80
CA ASP A 294 16.20 -12.10 -8.46
C ASP A 294 15.44 -11.34 -9.55
N LEU A 295 14.52 -10.45 -9.13
CA LEU A 295 13.62 -9.70 -10.00
C LEU A 295 13.73 -8.22 -9.70
N LYS A 296 13.86 -7.38 -10.74
CA LYS A 296 13.64 -5.94 -10.54
C LYS A 296 12.18 -5.68 -10.17
N GLY A 297 11.92 -4.64 -9.37
CA GLY A 297 10.55 -4.24 -9.03
C GLY A 297 9.64 -4.03 -10.26
N SER A 298 10.16 -3.53 -11.37
CA SER A 298 9.40 -3.42 -12.63
C SER A 298 9.07 -4.78 -13.26
N GLU A 299 9.92 -5.79 -13.11
CA GLU A 299 9.66 -7.16 -13.55
C GLU A 299 8.56 -7.80 -12.72
N VAL A 300 8.64 -7.69 -11.39
CA VAL A 300 7.60 -8.13 -10.44
C VAL A 300 6.25 -7.52 -10.84
N SER A 301 6.20 -6.20 -11.01
CA SER A 301 4.98 -5.50 -11.43
C SER A 301 4.46 -6.02 -12.77
N ARG A 302 5.34 -6.30 -13.74
CA ARG A 302 4.96 -6.78 -15.08
C ARG A 302 4.41 -8.20 -15.05
N ILE A 303 5.01 -9.09 -14.26
CA ILE A 303 4.54 -10.48 -14.07
C ILE A 303 3.14 -10.47 -13.47
N LEU A 304 2.93 -9.74 -12.36
CA LEU A 304 1.64 -9.67 -11.69
C LEU A 304 0.58 -8.98 -12.55
N THR A 305 0.97 -7.98 -13.35
CA THR A 305 0.08 -7.35 -14.33
C THR A 305 -0.39 -8.37 -15.38
N ARG A 306 0.50 -9.25 -15.88
CA ARG A 306 0.11 -10.31 -16.81
C ARG A 306 -0.86 -11.28 -16.15
N ARG A 307 -0.56 -11.77 -14.93
CA ARG A 307 -1.48 -12.62 -14.16
C ARG A 307 -2.85 -11.97 -13.96
N ALA A 308 -2.89 -10.67 -13.68
CA ALA A 308 -4.16 -9.94 -13.54
C ALA A 308 -4.98 -9.93 -14.83
N TRP A 309 -4.32 -9.79 -15.98
CA TRP A 309 -4.97 -9.88 -17.28
C TRP A 309 -5.44 -11.30 -17.62
N ASP A 310 -4.67 -12.31 -17.23
CA ASP A 310 -5.03 -13.70 -17.44
C ASP A 310 -6.26 -14.08 -16.58
N GLU A 311 -6.28 -13.66 -15.31
CA GLU A 311 -7.44 -13.76 -14.41
C GLU A 311 -8.67 -13.06 -14.99
N PHE A 312 -8.49 -11.84 -15.51
CA PHE A 312 -9.57 -11.09 -16.17
C PHE A 312 -10.13 -11.83 -17.38
N ARG A 313 -9.26 -12.36 -18.26
CA ARG A 313 -9.66 -13.09 -19.48
C ARG A 313 -10.32 -14.43 -19.16
N ALA A 314 -9.81 -15.15 -18.17
CA ALA A 314 -10.38 -16.42 -17.72
C ALA A 314 -11.80 -16.23 -17.16
N ASN A 315 -12.13 -15.05 -16.64
CA ASN A 315 -13.39 -14.77 -15.95
C ASN A 315 -14.29 -13.74 -16.65
N LEU A 316 -14.18 -13.54 -17.97
CA LEU A 316 -14.94 -12.51 -18.72
C LEU A 316 -16.46 -12.56 -18.46
N GLY A 317 -17.05 -13.74 -18.30
CA GLY A 317 -18.48 -13.91 -18.01
C GLY A 317 -18.89 -13.39 -16.61
N ARG A 318 -17.96 -13.34 -15.65
CA ARG A 318 -18.19 -12.88 -14.27
C ARG A 318 -17.79 -11.42 -14.05
N MET A 319 -16.94 -10.87 -14.93
CA MET A 319 -16.46 -9.49 -14.84
C MET A 319 -17.57 -8.43 -14.78
N PRO A 320 -18.67 -8.50 -15.57
CA PRO A 320 -19.74 -7.50 -15.46
C PRO A 320 -20.32 -7.39 -14.05
N ALA A 321 -20.60 -8.52 -13.39
CA ALA A 321 -21.10 -8.56 -12.03
C ALA A 321 -20.04 -8.08 -11.01
N HIS A 322 -18.78 -8.49 -11.21
CA HIS A 322 -17.64 -8.04 -10.39
C HIS A 322 -17.51 -6.50 -10.42
N TYR A 323 -17.49 -5.91 -11.61
CA TYR A 323 -17.41 -4.45 -11.76
C TYR A 323 -18.67 -3.74 -11.27
N ALA A 324 -19.87 -4.29 -11.49
CA ALA A 324 -21.11 -3.72 -10.93
C ALA A 324 -21.06 -3.65 -9.38
N ARG A 325 -20.56 -4.69 -8.72
CA ARG A 325 -20.36 -4.70 -7.26
C ARG A 325 -19.33 -3.65 -6.82
N LYS A 326 -18.23 -3.49 -7.55
CA LYS A 326 -17.21 -2.46 -7.26
C LYS A 326 -17.78 -1.05 -7.37
N ILE A 327 -18.51 -0.77 -8.45
CA ILE A 327 -19.20 0.50 -8.67
C ILE A 327 -20.15 0.77 -7.51
N TYR A 328 -20.99 -0.20 -7.15
CA TYR A 328 -21.93 -0.07 -6.06
C TYR A 328 -21.25 0.22 -4.71
N ARG A 329 -20.24 -0.57 -4.32
CA ARG A 329 -19.48 -0.39 -3.08
C ARG A 329 -18.73 0.93 -2.98
N PHE A 330 -18.29 1.46 -4.12
CA PHE A 330 -17.62 2.77 -4.15
C PHE A 330 -18.60 3.90 -3.79
N TRP A 331 -19.84 3.83 -4.29
CA TRP A 331 -20.84 4.90 -4.16
C TRP A 331 -21.80 4.73 -2.98
N ASN A 332 -21.98 3.51 -2.46
CA ASN A 332 -22.91 3.22 -1.37
C ASN A 332 -22.45 3.76 -0.01
N GLY A 333 -23.35 3.75 0.97
CA GLY A 333 -23.09 4.26 2.32
C GLY A 333 -22.17 3.42 3.21
N TYR A 334 -21.78 2.21 2.80
CA TYR A 334 -20.98 1.32 3.63
C TYR A 334 -19.51 1.73 3.61
N GLU A 335 -18.90 1.88 4.79
CA GLU A 335 -17.47 2.22 4.93
C GLU A 335 -16.63 0.94 4.86
N LEU A 336 -16.46 0.40 3.65
CA LEU A 336 -15.76 -0.86 3.42
C LEU A 336 -14.32 -0.83 4.03
N PRO A 337 -14.02 -1.66 5.04
CA PRO A 337 -12.70 -1.72 5.65
C PRO A 337 -11.64 -2.26 4.69
N GLN A 338 -10.38 -2.02 5.02
CA GLN A 338 -9.24 -2.70 4.40
C GLN A 338 -8.28 -3.21 5.47
N ILE A 339 -7.79 -2.30 6.31
CA ILE A 339 -6.90 -2.61 7.45
C ILE A 339 -7.62 -2.34 8.77
N VAL A 340 -8.29 -1.20 8.84
CA VAL A 340 -9.07 -0.77 10.00
C VAL A 340 -10.53 -0.52 9.61
N SER A 341 -11.45 -0.89 10.51
CA SER A 341 -12.89 -0.73 10.31
C SER A 341 -13.42 0.52 11.00
N TYR A 342 -13.79 1.53 10.20
CA TYR A 342 -14.43 2.74 10.73
C TYR A 342 -15.72 2.42 11.47
N ASP A 343 -16.57 1.54 10.93
CA ASP A 343 -17.84 1.17 11.56
C ASP A 343 -17.62 0.53 12.94
N TYR A 344 -16.60 -0.32 13.11
CA TYR A 344 -16.23 -0.91 14.40
C TYR A 344 -15.73 0.10 15.43
N TYR A 345 -14.89 1.06 15.02
CA TYR A 345 -14.34 2.07 15.93
C TYR A 345 -15.34 3.19 16.20
N ARG A 346 -16.29 3.44 15.29
CA ARG A 346 -17.40 4.39 15.50
C ARG A 346 -18.28 4.01 16.68
N THR A 347 -18.42 2.73 17.01
CA THR A 347 -19.19 2.29 18.19
C THR A 347 -18.42 2.43 19.50
N ARG A 348 -17.08 2.49 19.45
CA ARG A 348 -16.18 2.60 20.61
C ARG A 348 -15.79 4.03 20.97
N PHE A 349 -15.67 4.89 19.97
CA PHE A 349 -15.28 6.28 20.15
C PHE A 349 -16.52 7.19 20.09
N THR A 350 -16.83 7.85 21.20
CA THR A 350 -18.02 8.70 21.30
C THR A 350 -17.92 9.87 20.32
N ALA A 351 -16.71 10.40 20.11
CA ALA A 351 -16.47 11.47 19.16
C ALA A 351 -16.88 11.07 17.73
N LEU A 352 -16.72 9.81 17.34
CA LEU A 352 -17.13 9.31 16.01
C LEU A 352 -18.61 8.93 15.96
N ARG A 353 -19.15 8.38 17.04
CA ARG A 353 -20.54 7.90 17.14
C ARG A 353 -21.57 9.00 16.86
N LEU A 354 -21.29 10.20 17.34
CA LEU A 354 -22.20 11.36 17.28
C LEU A 354 -22.18 12.08 15.92
N LEU A 355 -21.34 11.66 14.97
CA LEU A 355 -21.19 12.38 13.70
C LEU A 355 -22.37 12.10 12.75
N PRO A 356 -23.13 13.14 12.33
CA PRO A 356 -24.43 12.99 11.69
C PRO A 356 -24.36 12.79 10.18
N VAL A 357 -23.20 13.01 9.53
CA VAL A 357 -23.10 12.96 8.06
C VAL A 357 -22.57 11.59 7.62
N PRO A 358 -23.42 10.67 7.15
CA PRO A 358 -22.96 9.43 6.53
C PRO A 358 -22.48 9.70 5.09
N TYR A 359 -21.60 8.83 4.59
CA TYR A 359 -21.08 8.98 3.23
C TYR A 359 -22.17 8.93 2.15
N VAL A 360 -23.25 8.15 2.34
CA VAL A 360 -24.38 8.09 1.39
C VAL A 360 -25.02 9.46 1.12
N VAL A 361 -25.05 10.34 2.12
CA VAL A 361 -25.55 11.71 1.94
C VAL A 361 -24.61 12.50 1.03
N LEU A 362 -23.30 12.35 1.20
CA LEU A 362 -22.32 13.00 0.33
C LEU A 362 -22.36 12.45 -1.09
N SER A 363 -22.40 11.11 -1.25
CA SER A 363 -22.37 10.48 -2.57
C SER A 363 -23.67 10.71 -3.35
N ALA A 364 -24.83 10.40 -2.78
CA ALA A 364 -26.12 10.51 -3.47
C ALA A 364 -26.49 11.97 -3.79
N LEU A 365 -26.44 12.86 -2.79
CA LEU A 365 -26.77 14.27 -3.00
C LEU A 365 -25.65 14.98 -3.77
N GLY A 366 -24.41 14.53 -3.64
CA GLY A 366 -23.29 15.02 -4.43
C GLY A 366 -23.48 14.75 -5.92
N LEU A 367 -23.86 13.53 -6.29
CA LEU A 367 -24.17 13.18 -7.68
C LEU A 367 -25.37 13.98 -8.24
N ALA A 368 -26.46 14.10 -7.47
CA ALA A 368 -27.60 14.92 -7.85
C ALA A 368 -27.23 16.41 -8.00
N GLY A 369 -26.37 16.91 -7.11
CA GLY A 369 -25.96 18.30 -7.03
C GLY A 369 -25.00 18.76 -8.13
N LEU A 370 -24.37 17.84 -8.87
CA LEU A 370 -23.48 18.19 -9.99
C LEU A 370 -24.19 19.10 -11.01
N ALA A 371 -25.46 18.84 -11.28
CA ALA A 371 -26.26 19.59 -12.24
C ALA A 371 -26.58 21.03 -11.78
N LEU A 372 -26.35 21.35 -10.51
CA LEU A 372 -26.59 22.66 -9.90
C LEU A 372 -25.32 23.51 -9.78
N LEU A 373 -24.15 22.91 -10.01
CA LEU A 373 -22.90 23.66 -10.03
C LEU A 373 -22.76 24.50 -11.30
N PRO A 374 -22.09 25.66 -11.24
CA PRO A 374 -21.66 26.41 -12.42
C PRO A 374 -20.87 25.52 -13.39
N ARG A 375 -21.00 25.76 -14.70
CA ARG A 375 -20.46 24.88 -15.75
C ARG A 375 -18.98 24.52 -15.55
N ARG A 376 -18.12 25.51 -15.28
CA ARG A 376 -16.69 25.29 -15.05
C ARG A 376 -16.42 24.43 -13.82
N ALA A 377 -17.05 24.76 -12.69
CA ALA A 377 -16.92 23.98 -11.46
C ALA A 377 -17.45 22.56 -11.61
N ARG A 378 -18.59 22.39 -12.29
CA ARG A 378 -19.18 21.08 -12.60
C ARG A 378 -18.19 20.18 -13.33
N TRP A 379 -17.56 20.67 -14.39
CA TRP A 379 -16.58 19.88 -15.13
C TRP A 379 -15.31 19.58 -14.36
N VAL A 380 -14.82 20.51 -13.53
CA VAL A 380 -13.72 20.21 -12.60
C VAL A 380 -14.11 19.07 -11.66
N VAL A 381 -15.28 19.15 -11.02
CA VAL A 381 -15.76 18.09 -10.13
C VAL A 381 -15.95 16.78 -10.88
N ILE A 382 -16.54 16.78 -12.08
CA ILE A 382 -16.71 15.56 -12.90
C ILE A 382 -15.37 14.94 -13.26
N VAL A 383 -14.39 15.72 -13.71
CA VAL A 383 -13.07 15.20 -14.09
C VAL A 383 -12.33 14.65 -12.88
N PHE A 384 -12.34 15.36 -11.75
CA PHE A 384 -11.64 14.90 -10.55
C PHE A 384 -12.34 13.69 -9.92
N VAL A 385 -13.64 13.78 -9.65
CA VAL A 385 -14.40 12.69 -9.01
C VAL A 385 -14.51 11.48 -9.94
N GLY A 386 -14.93 11.71 -11.20
CA GLY A 386 -15.09 10.65 -12.19
C GLY A 386 -13.76 10.04 -12.63
N GLY A 387 -12.75 10.85 -12.91
CA GLY A 387 -11.41 10.37 -13.27
C GLY A 387 -10.77 9.57 -12.14
N TYR A 388 -10.88 10.04 -10.90
CA TYR A 388 -10.37 9.31 -9.74
C TYR A 388 -11.14 8.00 -9.49
N PHE A 389 -12.47 8.01 -9.61
CA PHE A 389 -13.29 6.80 -9.54
C PHE A 389 -12.89 5.77 -10.62
N LEU A 390 -12.81 6.19 -11.88
CA LEU A 390 -12.42 5.32 -13.00
C LEU A 390 -11.00 4.77 -12.81
N SER A 391 -10.09 5.57 -12.24
CA SER A 391 -8.73 5.13 -11.94
C SER A 391 -8.65 4.04 -10.85
N LEU A 392 -9.63 3.96 -9.95
CA LEU A 392 -9.70 2.95 -8.89
C LEU A 392 -10.46 1.69 -9.33
N LEU A 393 -11.25 1.79 -10.40
CA LEU A 393 -12.14 0.73 -10.85
C LEU A 393 -11.41 -0.56 -11.25
N PRO A 394 -10.18 -0.54 -11.82
CA PRO A 394 -9.37 -1.76 -12.01
C PRO A 394 -8.85 -2.38 -10.71
N PHE A 395 -8.89 -1.66 -9.59
CA PHE A 395 -8.31 -2.06 -8.30
C PHE A 395 -9.41 -2.48 -7.32
N PHE A 396 -9.45 -1.96 -6.10
CA PHE A 396 -10.49 -2.29 -5.12
C PHE A 396 -10.99 -1.01 -4.39
N PRO A 397 -12.32 -0.82 -4.24
CA PRO A 397 -12.90 0.40 -3.68
C PRO A 397 -13.05 0.32 -2.15
N THR A 398 -12.10 0.87 -1.38
CA THR A 398 -12.18 0.90 0.10
C THR A 398 -12.54 2.29 0.64
N ALA A 399 -13.01 2.35 1.89
CA ALA A 399 -13.39 3.58 2.58
C ALA A 399 -12.26 4.63 2.66
N ARG A 400 -11.01 4.20 2.84
CA ARG A 400 -9.87 5.13 2.80
C ARG A 400 -9.57 5.65 1.40
N TYR A 401 -9.93 4.91 0.35
CA TYR A 401 -9.63 5.30 -1.03
C TYR A 401 -10.62 6.32 -1.58
N ARG A 402 -11.85 6.40 -1.07
CA ARG A 402 -12.83 7.43 -1.45
C ARG A 402 -12.64 8.78 -0.74
N GLN A 403 -11.81 8.85 0.30
CA GLN A 403 -11.58 10.09 1.07
C GLN A 403 -11.24 11.32 0.21
N PRO A 404 -10.38 11.21 -0.84
CA PRO A 404 -10.00 12.39 -1.62
C PRO A 404 -11.16 13.04 -2.38
N ILE A 405 -12.19 12.29 -2.76
CA ILE A 405 -13.34 12.85 -3.49
C ILE A 405 -14.44 13.40 -2.57
N ALA A 406 -14.43 13.04 -1.27
CA ALA A 406 -15.47 13.43 -0.32
C ALA A 406 -15.65 14.97 -0.20
N PRO A 407 -14.60 15.81 -0.18
CA PRO A 407 -14.76 17.26 -0.19
C PRO A 407 -15.49 17.79 -1.45
N LEU A 408 -15.22 17.22 -2.62
CA LEU A 408 -15.85 17.63 -3.88
C LEU A 408 -17.32 17.20 -3.94
N LEU A 409 -17.63 16.03 -3.40
CA LEU A 409 -19.00 15.57 -3.23
C LEU A 409 -19.77 16.44 -2.22
N ALA A 410 -19.12 16.86 -1.12
CA ALA A 410 -19.71 17.77 -0.15
C ALA A 410 -20.07 19.14 -0.75
N LEU A 411 -19.26 19.67 -1.67
CA LEU A 411 -19.60 20.88 -2.43
C LEU A 411 -20.90 20.70 -3.24
N SER A 412 -20.98 19.64 -4.03
CA SER A 412 -22.17 19.37 -4.86
C SER A 412 -23.40 19.07 -4.00
N ALA A 413 -23.24 18.30 -2.92
CA ALA A 413 -24.32 18.00 -1.97
C ALA A 413 -24.85 19.27 -1.30
N ALA A 414 -23.96 20.19 -0.91
CA ALA A 414 -24.35 21.49 -0.37
C ALA A 414 -25.12 22.34 -1.38
N ALA A 415 -24.71 22.32 -2.66
CA ALA A 415 -25.44 23.01 -3.72
C ALA A 415 -26.86 22.43 -3.90
N TRP A 416 -27.00 21.11 -3.84
CA TRP A 416 -28.30 20.43 -3.87
C TRP A 416 -29.18 20.81 -2.68
N LEU A 417 -28.66 20.68 -1.45
CA LEU A 417 -29.40 20.99 -0.23
C LEU A 417 -29.88 22.45 -0.22
N TRP A 418 -28.99 23.37 -0.59
CA TRP A 418 -29.33 24.78 -0.68
C TRP A 418 -30.41 25.06 -1.72
N ALA A 419 -30.28 24.51 -2.94
CA ALA A 419 -31.25 24.72 -4.01
C ALA A 419 -32.63 24.15 -3.64
N VAL A 420 -32.69 22.93 -3.09
CA VAL A 420 -33.93 22.29 -2.65
C VAL A 420 -34.57 23.06 -1.49
N ALA A 421 -33.77 23.58 -0.56
CA ALA A 421 -34.28 24.35 0.57
C ALA A 421 -34.85 25.70 0.13
N THR A 422 -34.19 26.41 -0.79
CA THR A 422 -34.46 27.83 -1.08
C THR A 422 -35.25 28.08 -2.35
N GLN A 423 -35.30 27.13 -3.30
CA GLN A 423 -35.89 27.34 -4.63
C GLN A 423 -37.01 26.31 -4.90
N PRO A 424 -38.28 26.72 -4.97
CA PRO A 424 -39.41 25.80 -5.20
C PRO A 424 -39.29 24.98 -6.50
N ALA A 425 -38.80 25.60 -7.59
CA ALA A 425 -38.59 24.92 -8.86
C ALA A 425 -37.49 23.85 -8.78
N ALA A 426 -36.37 24.15 -8.11
CA ALA A 426 -35.31 23.18 -7.89
C ALA A 426 -35.77 22.06 -6.96
N ARG A 427 -36.54 22.37 -5.91
CA ARG A 427 -37.14 21.38 -5.01
C ARG A 427 -37.99 20.38 -5.79
N ARG A 428 -38.94 20.85 -6.61
CA ARG A 428 -39.83 19.97 -7.40
C ARG A 428 -39.05 19.05 -8.34
N ARG A 429 -37.97 19.55 -8.94
CA ARG A 429 -37.17 18.79 -9.92
C ARG A 429 -36.15 17.85 -9.27
N TRP A 430 -35.44 18.30 -8.24
CA TRP A 430 -34.24 17.63 -7.74
C TRP A 430 -34.45 16.87 -6.43
N LEU A 431 -35.49 17.18 -5.65
CA LEU A 431 -35.83 16.41 -4.44
C LEU A 431 -36.05 14.93 -4.76
N PRO A 432 -36.89 14.54 -5.76
CA PRO A 432 -37.09 13.13 -6.09
C PRO A 432 -35.80 12.44 -6.54
N VAL A 433 -34.97 13.12 -7.34
CA VAL A 433 -33.69 12.57 -7.81
C VAL A 433 -32.75 12.28 -6.64
N GLY A 434 -32.60 13.21 -5.70
CA GLY A 434 -31.76 13.00 -4.52
C GLY A 434 -32.29 11.88 -3.63
N LEU A 435 -33.60 11.83 -3.39
CA LEU A 435 -34.23 10.77 -2.59
C LEU A 435 -34.08 9.39 -3.25
N LEU A 436 -34.28 9.28 -4.57
CA LEU A 436 -34.09 8.03 -5.31
C LEU A 436 -32.63 7.55 -5.25
N LEU A 437 -31.66 8.46 -5.40
CA LEU A 437 -30.25 8.11 -5.27
C LEU A 437 -29.89 7.68 -3.84
N VAL A 438 -30.44 8.35 -2.82
CA VAL A 438 -30.27 7.92 -1.42
C VAL A 438 -30.85 6.52 -1.26
N LEU A 439 -32.08 6.26 -1.70
CA LEU A 439 -32.71 4.94 -1.61
C LEU A 439 -31.93 3.85 -2.38
N ALA A 440 -31.31 4.20 -3.52
CA ALA A 440 -30.50 3.26 -4.29
C ALA A 440 -29.14 2.94 -3.64
N LEU A 441 -28.52 3.91 -2.95
CA LEU A 441 -27.18 3.81 -2.38
C LEU A 441 -27.16 3.54 -0.86
N TRP A 442 -28.33 3.60 -0.20
CA TRP A 442 -28.50 3.31 1.22
C TRP A 442 -28.33 1.84 1.58
N PRO A 443 -28.85 0.86 0.79
CA PRO A 443 -28.69 -0.53 1.13
C PRO A 443 -27.21 -0.89 1.23
N ARG A 444 -26.90 -1.85 2.11
CA ARG A 444 -25.54 -2.34 2.32
C ARG A 444 -25.31 -3.63 1.52
N TRP A 445 -25.81 -3.71 0.28
CA TRP A 445 -25.62 -4.90 -0.54
C TRP A 445 -24.14 -5.16 -0.78
N GLY A 446 -23.69 -6.38 -0.49
CA GLY A 446 -22.28 -6.74 -0.56
C GLY A 446 -21.41 -6.07 0.49
N ALA A 447 -21.98 -5.62 1.62
CA ALA A 447 -21.19 -5.42 2.84
C ALA A 447 -20.53 -6.73 3.26
N LEU A 448 -19.38 -6.63 3.93
CA LEU A 448 -18.75 -7.79 4.53
C LEU A 448 -19.67 -8.35 5.63
N ASP A 449 -19.61 -9.66 5.83
CA ASP A 449 -20.19 -10.29 7.01
C ASP A 449 -19.63 -9.60 8.26
N GLU A 450 -20.49 -9.21 9.18
CA GLU A 450 -20.08 -8.58 10.43
C GLU A 450 -19.13 -9.48 11.22
N ARG A 451 -19.34 -10.80 11.16
CA ARG A 451 -18.44 -11.77 11.79
C ARG A 451 -17.06 -11.77 11.16
N GLU A 452 -16.98 -11.59 9.84
CA GLU A 452 -15.70 -11.47 9.13
C GLU A 452 -14.95 -10.20 9.57
N VAL A 453 -15.65 -9.07 9.65
CA VAL A 453 -15.04 -7.81 10.10
C VAL A 453 -14.54 -7.92 11.54
N LEU A 454 -15.34 -8.52 12.44
CA LEU A 454 -14.97 -8.71 13.84
C LEU A 454 -13.80 -9.69 14.01
N TRP A 455 -13.78 -10.78 13.24
CA TRP A 455 -12.67 -11.74 13.22
C TRP A 455 -11.35 -11.06 12.84
N GLN A 456 -11.32 -10.29 11.75
CA GLN A 456 -10.13 -9.53 11.34
C GLN A 456 -9.68 -8.54 12.42
N VAL A 457 -10.62 -7.85 13.06
CA VAL A 457 -10.29 -6.89 14.12
C VAL A 457 -9.66 -7.58 15.33
N HIS A 458 -10.18 -8.72 15.77
CA HIS A 458 -9.61 -9.47 16.88
C HIS A 458 -8.24 -10.07 16.55
N LEU A 459 -8.00 -10.51 15.31
CA LEU A 459 -6.65 -10.90 14.88
C LEU A 459 -5.68 -9.71 14.86
N HIS A 460 -6.11 -8.54 14.41
CA HIS A 460 -5.28 -7.34 14.50
C HIS A 460 -5.00 -6.92 15.96
N GLU A 461 -5.98 -7.06 16.87
CA GLU A 461 -5.76 -6.87 18.31
C GLU A 461 -4.73 -7.85 18.86
N ALA A 462 -4.81 -9.13 18.47
CA ALA A 462 -3.82 -10.16 18.84
C ALA A 462 -2.42 -9.83 18.32
N SER A 463 -2.31 -9.40 17.05
CA SER A 463 -1.05 -8.97 16.45
C SER A 463 -0.43 -7.78 17.19
N ARG A 464 -1.24 -6.78 17.57
CA ARG A 464 -0.75 -5.63 18.36
C ARG A 464 -0.29 -6.03 19.75
N ALA A 465 -1.00 -6.95 20.40
CA ALA A 465 -0.61 -7.47 21.70
C ALA A 465 0.72 -8.24 21.62
N SER A 466 0.90 -9.07 20.60
CA SER A 466 2.12 -9.82 20.35
C SER A 466 3.32 -8.90 20.15
N LYS A 467 3.18 -7.85 19.33
CA LYS A 467 4.24 -6.84 19.13
C LYS A 467 4.64 -6.09 20.41
N ARG A 468 3.82 -6.12 21.46
CA ARG A 468 4.16 -5.56 22.79
C ARG A 468 4.80 -6.57 23.73
N GLY A 469 4.90 -7.83 23.36
CA GLY A 469 5.32 -8.91 24.26
C GLY A 469 4.20 -9.46 25.15
N ASP A 470 2.93 -9.09 24.92
CA ASP A 470 1.81 -9.49 25.81
C ASP A 470 1.15 -10.78 25.31
N LEU A 471 1.64 -11.92 25.82
CA LEU A 471 1.12 -13.24 25.51
C LEU A 471 -0.35 -13.41 25.95
N ALA A 472 -0.73 -12.88 27.11
CA ALA A 472 -2.07 -13.07 27.66
C ALA A 472 -3.12 -12.33 26.80
N ALA A 473 -2.85 -11.08 26.43
CA ALA A 473 -3.73 -10.31 25.55
C ALA A 473 -3.76 -10.89 24.12
N THR A 474 -2.63 -11.41 23.63
CA THR A 474 -2.55 -12.09 22.32
C THR A 474 -3.49 -13.28 22.27
N MET A 475 -3.41 -14.17 23.26
CA MET A 475 -4.28 -15.35 23.37
C MET A 475 -5.75 -14.95 23.57
N ALA A 476 -6.03 -13.96 24.42
CA ALA A 476 -7.41 -13.50 24.66
C ALA A 476 -8.06 -12.93 23.39
N ALA A 477 -7.35 -12.12 22.61
CA ALA A 477 -7.84 -11.60 21.35
C ALA A 477 -7.99 -12.70 20.28
N GLY A 478 -7.03 -13.65 20.21
CA GLY A 478 -7.15 -14.82 19.33
C GLY A 478 -8.37 -15.69 19.65
N ASN A 479 -8.67 -15.91 20.93
CA ASN A 479 -9.86 -16.65 21.36
C ASN A 479 -11.14 -15.93 20.96
N ARG A 480 -11.20 -14.59 21.07
CA ARG A 480 -12.34 -13.81 20.57
C ARG A 480 -12.51 -13.94 19.05
N ALA A 481 -11.42 -14.01 18.30
CA ALA A 481 -11.49 -14.25 16.85
C ALA A 481 -12.12 -15.63 16.56
N GLU A 482 -11.70 -16.67 17.30
CA GLU A 482 -12.27 -18.02 17.19
C GLU A 482 -13.75 -18.07 17.62
N GLU A 483 -14.16 -17.35 18.67
CA GLU A 483 -15.56 -17.27 19.10
C GLU A 483 -16.45 -16.64 18.02
N VAL A 484 -15.96 -15.60 17.34
CA VAL A 484 -16.71 -14.89 16.29
C VAL A 484 -16.84 -15.75 15.03
N ARG A 485 -15.76 -16.44 14.63
CA ARG A 485 -15.73 -17.37 13.49
C ARG A 485 -15.04 -18.70 13.86
N PRO A 486 -15.78 -19.66 14.44
CA PRO A 486 -15.19 -20.91 14.90
C PRO A 486 -14.83 -21.83 13.75
N GLY A 487 -13.77 -22.63 13.94
CA GLY A 487 -13.38 -23.71 13.03
C GLY A 487 -12.60 -23.28 11.78
N LEU A 488 -12.30 -21.98 11.61
CA LEU A 488 -11.41 -21.53 10.55
C LEU A 488 -9.98 -22.01 10.80
N ALA A 489 -9.30 -22.51 9.78
CA ALA A 489 -7.88 -22.86 9.89
C ALA A 489 -6.99 -21.60 10.05
N ASP A 490 -7.45 -20.47 9.52
CA ASP A 490 -6.72 -19.21 9.51
C ASP A 490 -6.54 -18.63 10.92
N THR A 491 -7.51 -18.82 11.83
CA THR A 491 -7.41 -18.33 13.21
C THR A 491 -6.21 -18.91 13.95
N PRO A 492 -6.08 -20.25 14.14
CA PRO A 492 -4.93 -20.83 14.80
C PRO A 492 -3.63 -20.63 14.00
N TYR A 493 -3.69 -20.56 12.66
CA TYR A 493 -2.51 -20.24 11.84
C TYR A 493 -1.96 -18.84 12.13
N HIS A 494 -2.79 -17.78 12.06
CA HIS A 494 -2.35 -16.41 12.35
C HIS A 494 -1.93 -16.24 13.81
N LEU A 495 -2.67 -16.84 14.75
CA LEU A 495 -2.28 -16.80 16.16
C LEU A 495 -0.93 -17.48 16.39
N ALA A 496 -0.62 -18.58 15.69
CA ALA A 496 0.71 -19.19 15.73
C ALA A 496 1.80 -18.22 15.25
N LEU A 497 1.55 -17.41 14.21
CA LEU A 497 2.53 -16.41 13.74
C LEU A 497 2.82 -15.36 14.83
N TYR A 498 1.77 -14.92 15.53
CA TYR A 498 1.92 -13.98 16.63
C TYR A 498 2.64 -14.58 17.83
N LEU A 499 2.55 -15.91 18.03
CA LEU A 499 3.32 -16.62 19.04
C LEU A 499 4.78 -16.86 18.62
N GLU A 500 5.06 -17.04 17.32
CA GLU A 500 6.42 -17.05 16.78
C GLU A 500 7.13 -15.72 17.11
N ASP A 501 6.47 -14.59 16.89
CA ASP A 501 6.98 -13.24 17.21
C ASP A 501 7.27 -13.06 18.72
N LEU A 502 6.54 -13.77 19.58
CA LEU A 502 6.74 -13.80 21.04
C LEU A 502 7.80 -14.82 21.48
N GLY A 503 8.32 -15.64 20.58
CA GLY A 503 9.25 -16.74 20.87
C GLY A 503 8.59 -18.01 21.45
N GLU A 504 7.26 -18.06 21.51
CA GLU A 504 6.46 -19.17 22.08
C GLU A 504 6.27 -20.33 21.08
N ARG A 505 7.39 -20.88 20.60
CA ARG A 505 7.45 -21.82 19.46
C ARG A 505 6.66 -23.11 19.69
N GLU A 506 6.71 -23.71 20.87
CA GLU A 506 5.96 -24.93 21.18
C GLU A 506 4.45 -24.69 21.14
N ARG A 507 3.99 -23.52 21.61
CA ARG A 507 2.57 -23.14 21.52
C ARG A 507 2.18 -22.87 20.07
N ALA A 508 3.04 -22.19 19.32
CA ALA A 508 2.84 -21.95 17.89
C ALA A 508 2.68 -23.27 17.12
N ILE A 509 3.55 -24.27 17.36
CA ILE A 509 3.46 -25.59 16.74
C ILE A 509 2.12 -26.28 17.07
N ARG A 510 1.64 -26.23 18.32
CA ARG A 510 0.34 -26.82 18.68
C ARG A 510 -0.83 -26.20 17.92
N LEU A 511 -0.82 -24.87 17.76
CA LEU A 511 -1.82 -24.18 16.95
C LEU A 511 -1.68 -24.49 15.46
N LEU A 512 -0.45 -24.61 14.94
CA LEU A 512 -0.24 -25.04 13.55
C LEU A 512 -0.75 -26.47 13.33
N GLU A 513 -0.54 -27.39 14.27
CA GLU A 513 -1.09 -28.75 14.19
C GLU A 513 -2.63 -28.74 14.20
N GLU A 514 -3.24 -27.83 14.95
CA GLU A 514 -4.68 -27.59 14.89
C GLU A 514 -5.14 -27.04 13.54
N ALA A 515 -4.44 -26.03 13.02
CA ALA A 515 -4.69 -25.48 11.69
C ALA A 515 -4.57 -26.58 10.62
N ALA A 516 -3.59 -27.49 10.73
CA ALA A 516 -3.38 -28.61 9.81
C ALA A 516 -4.55 -29.60 9.82
N ARG A 517 -5.17 -29.85 10.99
CA ARG A 517 -6.37 -30.69 11.07
C ARG A 517 -7.56 -30.05 10.35
N ARG A 518 -7.68 -28.73 10.42
CA ARG A 518 -8.77 -27.95 9.79
C ARG A 518 -8.55 -27.75 8.29
N ALA A 519 -7.30 -27.62 7.84
CA ALA A 519 -6.92 -27.44 6.44
C ALA A 519 -5.75 -28.38 6.05
N PRO A 520 -6.01 -29.69 5.87
CA PRO A 520 -4.96 -30.69 5.65
C PRO A 520 -4.22 -30.55 4.31
N ALA A 521 -4.83 -29.89 3.32
CA ALA A 521 -4.22 -29.62 2.03
C ALA A 521 -3.33 -28.37 2.02
N ASN A 522 -3.34 -27.56 3.10
CA ASN A 522 -2.57 -26.34 3.15
C ASN A 522 -1.09 -26.65 3.40
N ARG A 523 -0.28 -26.58 2.32
CA ARG A 523 1.17 -26.84 2.32
C ARG A 523 2.00 -25.98 3.27
N LEU A 524 1.45 -24.87 3.73
CA LEU A 524 2.17 -23.84 4.50
C LEU A 524 2.26 -24.17 5.96
N ILE A 525 1.25 -24.83 6.46
CA ILE A 525 1.17 -25.24 7.84
C ILE A 525 2.33 -26.20 8.18
N PRO A 526 2.55 -27.32 7.45
CA PRO A 526 3.72 -28.16 7.70
C PRO A 526 5.05 -27.45 7.44
N TYR A 527 5.12 -26.53 6.47
CA TYR A 527 6.34 -25.74 6.25
C TYR A 527 6.67 -24.84 7.45
N ARG A 528 5.69 -24.14 8.04
CA ARG A 528 5.88 -23.33 9.24
C ARG A 528 6.19 -24.17 10.47
N ILE A 529 5.60 -25.35 10.60
CA ILE A 529 5.99 -26.32 11.64
C ILE A 529 7.47 -26.67 11.47
N GLY A 530 7.92 -26.96 10.25
CA GLY A 530 9.32 -27.26 9.95
C GLY A 530 10.28 -26.15 10.36
N ARG A 531 9.92 -24.89 10.08
CA ARG A 531 10.71 -23.72 10.51
C ARG A 531 10.79 -23.57 12.02
N ASN A 532 9.67 -23.71 12.75
CA ASN A 532 9.70 -23.64 14.22
C ASN A 532 10.57 -24.76 14.80
N ARG A 533 10.48 -25.98 14.25
CA ARG A 533 11.31 -27.10 14.67
C ARG A 533 12.79 -26.88 14.34
N GLU A 534 13.11 -26.29 13.18
CA GLU A 534 14.48 -25.90 12.81
C GLU A 534 15.05 -24.90 13.81
N GLU A 535 14.31 -23.84 14.16
CA GLU A 535 14.76 -22.83 15.12
C GLU A 535 14.91 -23.37 16.54
N MET A 536 14.17 -24.43 16.89
CA MET A 536 14.33 -25.17 18.14
C MET A 536 15.48 -26.20 18.10
N GLY A 537 16.19 -26.34 16.98
CA GLY A 537 17.26 -27.35 16.80
C GLY A 537 16.75 -28.78 16.61
N ALA A 538 15.45 -28.98 16.42
CA ALA A 538 14.84 -30.30 16.22
C ALA A 538 14.94 -30.73 14.74
N ALA A 539 16.16 -30.96 14.26
CA ALA A 539 16.47 -31.15 12.85
C ALA A 539 15.65 -32.28 12.17
N ARG A 540 15.49 -33.43 12.84
CA ARG A 540 14.70 -34.55 12.28
C ARG A 540 13.24 -34.20 12.06
N GLU A 541 12.62 -33.52 13.03
CA GLU A 541 11.22 -33.10 12.96
C GLU A 541 11.03 -31.98 11.92
N ALA A 542 12.02 -31.08 11.82
CA ALA A 542 12.04 -30.02 10.81
C ALA A 542 12.04 -30.59 9.39
N VAL A 543 12.95 -31.52 9.10
CA VAL A 543 13.05 -32.18 7.78
C VAL A 543 11.76 -32.93 7.44
N ALA A 544 11.21 -33.71 8.38
CA ALA A 544 9.96 -34.43 8.15
C ALA A 544 8.78 -33.47 7.87
N ALA A 545 8.74 -32.31 8.52
CA ALA A 545 7.72 -31.30 8.25
C ALA A 545 7.91 -30.61 6.88
N TYR A 546 9.16 -30.35 6.47
CA TYR A 546 9.46 -29.86 5.13
C TYR A 546 9.11 -30.87 4.03
N GLU A 547 9.37 -32.17 4.24
CA GLU A 547 8.96 -33.23 3.33
C GLU A 547 7.44 -33.31 3.17
N ARG A 548 6.68 -33.16 4.27
CA ARG A 548 5.21 -33.05 4.21
C ARG A 548 4.75 -31.85 3.38
N ALA A 549 5.39 -30.70 3.54
CA ALA A 549 5.09 -29.52 2.73
C ALA A 549 5.37 -29.74 1.23
N ALA A 550 6.50 -30.37 0.90
CA ALA A 550 6.84 -30.75 -0.47
C ALA A 550 5.95 -31.85 -1.06
N ALA A 551 5.34 -32.70 -0.22
CA ALA A 551 4.39 -33.70 -0.68
C ALA A 551 3.04 -33.09 -1.07
N LEU A 552 2.64 -32.01 -0.39
CA LEU A 552 1.41 -31.26 -0.68
C LEU A 552 1.56 -30.37 -1.92
N ASP A 553 2.77 -29.91 -2.23
CA ASP A 553 3.09 -29.16 -3.44
C ASP A 553 4.42 -29.62 -4.03
N ARG A 554 4.33 -30.40 -5.11
CA ARG A 554 5.46 -31.07 -5.74
C ARG A 554 6.36 -30.12 -6.54
N GLU A 555 5.86 -28.94 -6.90
CA GLU A 555 6.59 -27.95 -7.68
C GLU A 555 7.31 -26.93 -6.77
N TRP A 556 7.07 -26.99 -5.45
CA TRP A 556 7.65 -26.06 -4.51
C TRP A 556 9.08 -26.42 -4.11
N SER A 557 10.04 -25.63 -4.57
CA SER A 557 11.48 -25.82 -4.33
C SER A 557 11.92 -25.54 -2.87
N TYR A 558 11.21 -24.68 -2.15
CA TYR A 558 11.70 -24.11 -0.90
C TYR A 558 11.78 -25.09 0.30
N PRO A 559 10.82 -26.02 0.50
CA PRO A 559 10.95 -27.02 1.55
C PRO A 559 12.17 -27.93 1.34
N TRP A 560 12.50 -28.27 0.09
CA TRP A 560 13.73 -28.99 -0.23
C TRP A 560 14.98 -28.17 0.06
N PHE A 561 14.98 -26.88 -0.29
CA PHE A 561 16.07 -25.97 0.04
C PHE A 561 16.31 -25.88 1.55
N ARG A 562 15.26 -25.65 2.36
CA ARG A 562 15.37 -25.56 3.82
C ARG A 562 15.74 -26.88 4.47
N GLY A 563 15.10 -27.98 4.04
CA GLY A 563 15.48 -29.32 4.48
C GLY A 563 16.94 -29.62 4.19
N GLY A 564 17.43 -29.25 3.00
CA GLY A 564 18.84 -29.37 2.61
C GLY A 564 19.77 -28.58 3.52
N LEU A 565 19.45 -27.33 3.85
CA LEU A 565 20.24 -26.52 4.79
C LEU A 565 20.28 -27.13 6.20
N VAL A 566 19.15 -27.63 6.70
CA VAL A 566 19.08 -28.32 8.00
C VAL A 566 19.96 -29.58 7.98
N LEU A 567 19.84 -30.40 6.93
CA LEU A 567 20.64 -31.62 6.77
C LEU A 567 22.14 -31.32 6.66
N GLN A 568 22.52 -30.23 5.98
CA GLN A 568 23.90 -29.80 5.85
C GLN A 568 24.50 -29.43 7.21
N ARG A 569 23.78 -28.64 8.02
CA ARG A 569 24.21 -28.26 9.38
C ARG A 569 24.38 -29.47 10.31
N GLU A 570 23.57 -30.51 10.12
CA GLU A 570 23.68 -31.78 10.84
C GLU A 570 24.78 -32.72 10.30
N GLY A 571 25.54 -32.31 9.27
CA GLY A 571 26.57 -33.12 8.64
C GLY A 571 26.05 -34.27 7.77
N ARG A 572 24.74 -34.33 7.50
CA ARG A 572 24.11 -35.34 6.63
C ARG A 572 24.24 -34.94 5.15
N LEU A 573 25.48 -34.77 4.70
CA LEU A 573 25.81 -34.09 3.44
C LEU A 573 25.21 -34.76 2.20
N ASP A 574 25.13 -36.09 2.15
CA ASP A 574 24.53 -36.81 1.02
C ASP A 574 23.03 -36.54 0.86
N GLU A 575 22.31 -36.47 1.97
CA GLU A 575 20.88 -36.17 1.98
C GLU A 575 20.63 -34.70 1.69
N ALA A 576 21.46 -33.83 2.26
CA ALA A 576 21.46 -32.41 1.95
C ALA A 576 21.65 -32.18 0.44
N ARG A 577 22.59 -32.91 -0.19
CA ARG A 577 22.88 -32.78 -1.62
C ARG A 577 21.68 -33.18 -2.46
N ARG A 578 21.07 -34.34 -2.19
CA ARG A 578 19.86 -34.78 -2.90
C ARG A 578 18.70 -33.79 -2.76
N ALA A 579 18.50 -33.25 -1.55
CA ALA A 579 17.47 -32.25 -1.32
C ALA A 579 17.76 -30.95 -2.10
N MET A 580 19.00 -30.48 -2.09
CA MET A 580 19.42 -29.26 -2.78
C MET A 580 19.38 -29.42 -4.31
N GLU A 581 19.76 -30.58 -4.85
CA GLU A 581 19.62 -30.92 -6.27
C GLU A 581 18.16 -30.91 -6.71
N ARG A 582 17.25 -31.43 -5.87
CA ARG A 582 15.82 -31.37 -6.14
C ARG A 582 15.29 -29.94 -6.09
N ALA A 583 15.73 -29.14 -5.12
CA ALA A 583 15.39 -27.72 -5.05
C ALA A 583 15.86 -26.97 -6.31
N TYR A 584 17.07 -27.29 -6.79
CA TYR A 584 17.65 -26.70 -8.01
C TYR A 584 16.92 -27.15 -9.27
N ALA A 585 16.55 -28.43 -9.38
CA ALA A 585 15.77 -28.92 -10.51
C ALA A 585 14.39 -28.25 -10.64
N LEU A 586 13.76 -27.94 -9.50
CA LEU A 586 12.47 -27.23 -9.45
C LEU A 586 12.61 -25.73 -9.72
N ALA A 587 13.74 -25.12 -9.37
CA ALA A 587 13.98 -23.69 -9.53
C ALA A 587 15.41 -23.40 -10.03
N PRO A 588 15.74 -23.76 -11.29
CA PRO A 588 17.12 -23.76 -11.79
C PRO A 588 17.74 -22.36 -11.93
N GLY A 589 16.93 -21.31 -12.03
CA GLY A 589 17.46 -19.96 -12.04
C GLY A 589 17.82 -19.43 -10.64
N ASN A 590 17.40 -20.09 -9.55
CA ASN A 590 17.42 -19.49 -8.22
C ASN A 590 18.86 -19.37 -7.74
N GLN A 591 19.36 -18.13 -7.67
CA GLN A 591 20.77 -17.87 -7.39
C GLN A 591 21.17 -18.43 -6.03
N ARG A 592 20.31 -18.27 -5.03
CA ARG A 592 20.57 -18.76 -3.67
C ARG A 592 20.60 -20.29 -3.62
N ILE A 593 19.67 -20.99 -4.26
CA ILE A 593 19.68 -22.46 -4.31
C ILE A 593 20.91 -22.95 -5.08
N ARG A 594 21.21 -22.37 -6.25
CA ARG A 594 22.38 -22.72 -7.07
C ARG A 594 23.69 -22.51 -6.33
N SER A 595 23.82 -21.38 -5.63
CA SER A 595 25.00 -21.04 -4.85
C SER A 595 25.19 -21.97 -3.65
N ASN A 596 24.12 -22.33 -2.94
CA ASN A 596 24.21 -23.28 -1.82
C ASN A 596 24.47 -24.71 -2.31
N LEU A 597 23.91 -25.12 -3.45
CA LEU A 597 24.25 -26.40 -4.09
C LEU A 597 25.74 -26.45 -4.45
N ALA A 598 26.30 -25.37 -4.97
CA ALA A 598 27.72 -25.30 -5.27
C ALA A 598 28.60 -25.41 -4.01
N SER A 599 28.24 -24.72 -2.91
CA SER A 599 28.92 -24.87 -1.62
C SER A 599 28.90 -26.32 -1.15
N LEU A 600 27.74 -26.96 -1.23
CA LEU A 600 27.56 -28.33 -0.81
C LEU A 600 28.34 -29.31 -1.69
N CYS A 601 28.37 -29.12 -3.01
CA CYS A 601 29.22 -29.88 -3.92
C CYS A 601 30.71 -29.72 -3.56
N ALA A 602 31.15 -28.52 -3.19
CA ALA A 602 32.53 -28.29 -2.76
C ALA A 602 32.84 -29.03 -1.45
N GLU A 603 31.91 -29.04 -0.50
CA GLU A 603 32.03 -29.77 0.78
C GLU A 603 32.00 -31.30 0.61
N THR A 604 31.24 -31.81 -0.36
CA THR A 604 31.15 -33.26 -0.65
C THR A 604 32.25 -33.77 -1.59
N GLY A 605 33.27 -32.96 -1.90
CA GLY A 605 34.41 -33.39 -2.72
C GLY A 605 34.16 -33.35 -4.24
N GLU A 606 33.19 -32.58 -4.72
CA GLU A 606 32.89 -32.34 -6.13
C GLU A 606 33.22 -30.87 -6.56
N PRO A 607 34.47 -30.40 -6.43
CA PRO A 607 34.84 -29.01 -6.68
C PRO A 607 34.65 -28.59 -8.15
N ASP A 608 34.72 -29.52 -9.09
CA ASP A 608 34.51 -29.23 -10.51
C ASP A 608 33.05 -28.89 -10.81
N ARG A 609 32.12 -29.64 -10.22
CA ARG A 609 30.69 -29.36 -10.32
C ARG A 609 30.32 -28.06 -9.61
N ALA A 610 30.89 -27.83 -8.43
CA ALA A 610 30.72 -26.57 -7.71
C ALA A 610 31.15 -25.36 -8.57
N ARG A 611 32.28 -25.49 -9.27
CA ARG A 611 32.79 -24.46 -10.17
C ARG A 611 31.93 -24.25 -11.39
N GLU A 612 31.44 -25.31 -12.02
CA GLU A 612 30.51 -25.21 -13.14
C GLU A 612 29.25 -24.42 -12.74
N LEU A 613 28.67 -24.78 -11.58
CA LEU A 613 27.51 -24.10 -11.02
C LEU A 613 27.78 -22.63 -10.77
N LEU A 614 28.91 -22.28 -10.13
CA LEU A 614 29.27 -20.90 -9.80
C LEU A 614 29.66 -20.07 -11.02
N THR A 615 30.42 -20.63 -11.96
CA THR A 615 30.82 -19.94 -13.21
C THR A 615 29.60 -19.63 -14.06
N GLY A 616 28.67 -20.57 -14.18
CA GLY A 616 27.40 -20.30 -14.85
C GLY A 616 26.53 -19.31 -14.06
N LEU A 617 26.53 -19.37 -12.72
CA LEU A 617 25.79 -18.42 -11.88
C LEU A 617 26.26 -16.98 -12.11
N VAL A 618 27.56 -16.72 -12.08
CA VAL A 618 28.10 -15.36 -12.28
C VAL A 618 28.01 -14.88 -13.73
N ARG A 619 27.94 -15.80 -14.70
CA ARG A 619 27.66 -15.46 -16.10
C ARG A 619 26.21 -15.03 -16.29
N ASP A 620 25.28 -15.81 -15.74
CA ASP A 620 23.84 -15.58 -15.91
C ASP A 620 23.37 -14.40 -15.03
N TYR A 621 24.00 -14.20 -13.87
CA TYR A 621 23.67 -13.17 -12.87
C TYR A 621 24.93 -12.42 -12.41
N PRO A 622 25.53 -11.56 -13.26
CA PRO A 622 26.80 -10.91 -12.98
C PRO A 622 26.77 -9.92 -11.81
N LEU A 623 25.58 -9.51 -11.35
CA LEU A 623 25.39 -8.61 -10.20
C LEU A 623 25.14 -9.36 -8.88
N TYR A 624 25.05 -10.69 -8.89
CA TYR A 624 24.81 -11.49 -7.69
C TYR A 624 26.10 -11.68 -6.89
N VAL A 625 26.29 -10.86 -5.84
CA VAL A 625 27.51 -10.80 -5.01
C VAL A 625 27.91 -12.19 -4.49
N ASN A 626 26.96 -12.93 -3.91
CA ASN A 626 27.24 -14.24 -3.31
C ASN A 626 27.75 -15.26 -4.35
N GLY A 627 27.43 -15.10 -5.64
CA GLY A 627 27.96 -15.94 -6.70
C GLY A 627 29.46 -15.72 -6.90
N TRP A 628 29.89 -14.46 -6.99
CA TRP A 628 31.30 -14.11 -7.11
C TRP A 628 32.09 -14.42 -5.85
N PHE A 629 31.52 -14.14 -4.67
CA PHE A 629 32.12 -14.46 -3.38
C PHE A 629 32.37 -15.97 -3.23
N ASN A 630 31.36 -16.80 -3.50
CA ASN A 630 31.51 -18.26 -3.39
C ASN A 630 32.43 -18.85 -4.47
N LEU A 631 32.48 -18.24 -5.66
CA LEU A 631 33.49 -18.59 -6.66
C LEU A 631 34.90 -18.27 -6.17
N ALA A 632 35.12 -17.08 -5.63
CA ALA A 632 36.43 -16.69 -5.06
C ALA A 632 36.85 -17.64 -3.93
N LEU A 633 35.93 -17.97 -3.02
CA LEU A 633 36.18 -18.89 -1.91
C LEU A 633 36.51 -20.31 -2.40
N LEU A 634 35.78 -20.82 -3.39
CA LEU A 634 36.06 -22.13 -4.00
C LEU A 634 37.45 -22.16 -4.65
N GLU A 635 37.77 -21.14 -5.46
CA GLU A 635 39.05 -21.05 -6.15
C GLU A 635 40.22 -20.93 -5.18
N TYR A 636 40.05 -20.17 -4.10
CA TYR A 636 41.03 -20.07 -3.02
C TYR A 636 41.29 -21.42 -2.35
N ARG A 637 40.24 -22.14 -1.96
CA ARG A 637 40.34 -23.48 -1.34
C ARG A 637 40.99 -24.51 -2.26
N GLN A 638 40.94 -24.30 -3.57
CA GLN A 638 41.56 -25.16 -4.59
C GLN A 638 42.98 -24.70 -4.97
N GLY A 639 43.54 -23.69 -4.27
CA GLY A 639 44.89 -23.17 -4.50
C GLY A 639 45.03 -22.28 -5.74
N ARG A 640 43.92 -21.89 -6.38
CA ARG A 640 43.91 -21.07 -7.60
C ARG A 640 43.79 -19.60 -7.26
N ASN A 641 44.85 -19.08 -6.64
CA ASN A 641 44.85 -17.74 -6.05
C ASN A 641 44.56 -16.61 -7.04
N ASP A 642 45.00 -16.72 -8.29
CA ASP A 642 44.75 -15.68 -9.30
C ASP A 642 43.27 -15.62 -9.71
N ALA A 643 42.66 -16.78 -9.97
CA ALA A 643 41.22 -16.86 -10.25
C ALA A 643 40.37 -16.43 -9.04
N ALA A 644 40.83 -16.74 -7.81
CA ALA A 644 40.19 -16.29 -6.59
C ALA A 644 40.21 -14.76 -6.46
N ARG A 645 41.35 -14.10 -6.75
CA ARG A 645 41.48 -12.64 -6.76
C ARG A 645 40.60 -12.00 -7.83
N ASP A 646 40.59 -12.54 -9.04
CA ASP A 646 39.74 -12.03 -10.13
C ASP A 646 38.26 -12.05 -9.75
N ALA A 647 37.77 -13.18 -9.23
CA ALA A 647 36.38 -13.30 -8.80
C ALA A 647 36.07 -12.38 -7.61
N LEU A 648 37.02 -12.19 -6.69
CA LEU A 648 36.85 -11.30 -5.56
C LEU A 648 36.85 -9.82 -5.97
N ASP A 649 37.71 -9.42 -6.90
CA ASP A 649 37.73 -8.05 -7.43
C ASP A 649 36.44 -7.73 -8.19
N ARG A 650 35.84 -8.73 -8.86
CA ARG A 650 34.48 -8.60 -9.39
C ARG A 650 33.47 -8.38 -8.28
N ALA A 651 33.49 -9.18 -7.21
CA ALA A 651 32.60 -9.00 -6.07
C ALA A 651 32.75 -7.60 -5.41
N ARG A 652 33.99 -7.12 -5.23
CA ARG A 652 34.31 -5.78 -4.67
C ARG A 652 33.88 -4.64 -5.59
N GLY A 653 34.00 -4.85 -6.90
CA GLY A 653 33.63 -3.88 -7.93
C GLY A 653 32.11 -3.72 -8.09
N LEU A 654 31.30 -4.63 -7.52
CA LEU A 654 29.85 -4.50 -7.54
C LEU A 654 29.42 -3.31 -6.68
N ARG A 655 28.53 -2.49 -7.22
CA ARG A 655 27.94 -1.38 -6.48
C ARG A 655 26.78 -1.90 -5.64
N GLY A 656 26.62 -1.31 -4.46
CA GLY A 656 25.46 -1.55 -3.61
C GLY A 656 25.53 -2.81 -2.74
N LEU A 657 26.74 -3.23 -2.36
CA LEU A 657 26.93 -4.27 -1.36
C LEU A 657 26.35 -3.82 0.01
N SER A 658 25.61 -4.72 0.66
CA SER A 658 25.23 -4.54 2.07
C SER A 658 26.48 -4.44 2.96
N ALA A 659 26.32 -3.94 4.20
CA ALA A 659 27.45 -3.85 5.13
C ALA A 659 28.08 -5.24 5.38
N ASP A 660 27.24 -6.24 5.60
CA ASP A 660 27.63 -7.62 5.82
C ASP A 660 28.31 -8.25 4.58
N GLU A 661 27.77 -8.05 3.38
CA GLU A 661 28.44 -8.52 2.15
C GLU A 661 29.81 -7.86 1.95
N ARG A 662 29.94 -6.55 2.23
CA ARG A 662 31.25 -5.86 2.19
C ARG A 662 32.22 -6.46 3.18
N ASP A 663 31.78 -6.67 4.42
CA ASP A 663 32.63 -7.19 5.48
C ASP A 663 33.16 -8.58 5.13
N ARG A 664 32.29 -9.48 4.64
CA ARG A 664 32.68 -10.82 4.18
C ARG A 664 33.64 -10.79 2.99
N VAL A 665 33.37 -9.94 2.01
CA VAL A 665 34.23 -9.77 0.82
C VAL A 665 35.61 -9.25 1.23
N GLU A 666 35.68 -8.27 2.13
CA GLU A 666 36.95 -7.71 2.63
C GLU A 666 37.68 -8.67 3.60
N GLU A 667 36.96 -9.54 4.31
CA GLU A 667 37.56 -10.62 5.10
C GLU A 667 38.25 -11.65 4.22
N LEU A 668 37.58 -12.12 3.16
CA LEU A 668 38.19 -13.03 2.19
C LEU A 668 39.37 -12.37 1.45
N ALA A 669 39.29 -11.06 1.18
CA ALA A 669 40.40 -10.29 0.61
C ALA A 669 41.63 -10.31 1.52
N ARG A 670 41.43 -10.14 2.83
CA ARG A 670 42.51 -10.21 3.83
C ARG A 670 43.13 -11.60 3.88
N LEU A 671 42.33 -12.67 3.84
CA LEU A 671 42.82 -14.04 3.82
C LEU A 671 43.67 -14.34 2.58
N LEU A 672 43.23 -13.91 1.40
CA LEU A 672 43.98 -14.05 0.14
C LEU A 672 45.29 -13.26 0.12
N ALA A 673 45.37 -12.17 0.90
CA ALA A 673 46.58 -11.35 1.03
C ALA A 673 47.61 -11.96 2.00
N THR A 674 47.18 -12.70 3.02
CA THR A 674 48.08 -13.28 4.04
C THR A 674 48.67 -14.63 3.66
N GLY A 675 48.17 -15.32 2.62
CA GLY A 675 48.79 -16.51 2.03
C GLY A 675 48.87 -17.75 2.94
N SER A 676 48.11 -17.80 4.03
CA SER A 676 48.11 -18.94 4.96
C SER A 676 47.26 -20.09 4.40
N GLY A 677 47.92 -21.05 3.76
CA GLY A 677 47.34 -22.31 3.27
C GLY A 677 46.92 -23.30 4.36
N ASP A 678 46.47 -22.83 5.51
CA ASP A 678 45.94 -23.69 6.57
C ASP A 678 44.74 -22.98 7.23
N ALA A 679 43.55 -23.43 6.88
CA ALA A 679 42.33 -23.04 7.56
C ALA A 679 41.43 -24.26 7.64
N GLY A 680 41.38 -24.86 8.84
CA GLY A 680 40.30 -25.77 9.21
C GLY A 680 38.93 -25.10 9.06
N PRO A 681 37.85 -25.88 9.05
CA PRO A 681 36.52 -25.36 8.74
C PRO A 681 36.07 -24.32 9.79
N PRO A 682 35.34 -23.25 9.40
CA PRO A 682 34.59 -22.44 10.35
C PRO A 682 33.44 -23.21 11.00
#